data_AF-A0A4Q4V722-F1
#
_entry.id   AF-A0A4Q4V722-F1
#
_cell.length_a   1.000
_cell.length_b   1.000
_cell.length_c   1.000
_cell.angle_alpha   90.00
_cell.angle_beta   90.00
_cell.angle_gamma   90.00
#
_symmetry.space_group_name_H-M   'P 1'
#
loop_
_entity.id
_entity.type
_entity.pdbx_description
1 polymer ?
#
loop_
_entity_poly.entity_id
_entity_poly.type
_entity_poly.pdbx_seq_one_letter_code
_entity_poly.pdbx_strand_id
1 'polypeptide(L)'
;MTYRGSMPSGRGSGFDGQQSYSHPHSHPNVQAQAVHNGYDQYGNPQYRQYQNAMFISTAFPPPPPPPPQQQQQRQQLPPPHTPHHRPMQTSQGLSYHQAIPQTHTQAHGHATQFQTYEPSFDQRPFQPVPPNNTSGQMISQPQQFMQQPMQQQQQHQQQQQQQQQRQQNHHQQHQYAQQMGWHQMLPPMSAPASTSSYQQPPSLPSPSPQSQFVHQQYQQPSQRTNSPITSHSPQVPPQHTPSANTNNSRIVSAGANGRIQKARRVSASPQLTSQGIARSSSVSSTRSSAPTPGLVPHHKDTNALLICVAEELLAKARNDASTVASSGDAKQLQEYQKIVATGLGCLEVVLSSNKLPPRLEARLQLRYANILSEETTNVMEAETTLTKGITLCERNRFADLKYMMQFLQVKMLSQRRGKAAMITVDGRIKDAEVLKHAHWVYAFRFLKASLYLESPNPSEAPALENLKAIANLASQRGDHAVFVVASLLEGLSLLKTMKDDAVIRIQSCIAQASKYQLEDSVHILQLDILALMLDLACSLYQKSPQVVTQKVRVLQSRLDTCLSSEEWGLTSTELFLPIHKQSNNHRVISGDTASILRPGQEHEPCDYLVMSFWSKIEAFTVTYTYSGLGLLYQHPRNDKRMFELWGEALSQLKKNADRIRGLPTSLQDAMKCASWRREVKCYLEILRGLHFATSNQWAEVKKCVEQLEMIVKPSLKGILGVYSLYLSGVYHQGTQDFGTAEEIYSHPSLSLEAYDAGQGSRKQAELEVSLLAAFNRIWIMQHPAHQNNKVTLDLLDQLRLLCPDHPNREIRTIYHLVLAAAKTVPPVPMTTVKTHISTALNSAKALGDIQTSSIALSLMRAKLFQNIVGEQALQCARAASQQARRSGNLIWMSVADNMLAQSLDVQGHTAEAQNVAQAAANHAVLASRNGDYTR
;
A
#
# COMPACT_ATOMS: atom_id res chain seq x y z
N MET A 1 -5.81 32.75 -49.87
CA MET A 1 -6.99 32.74 -50.75
C MET A 1 -8.08 31.99 -50.00
N THR A 2 -9.31 32.47 -49.78
CA THR A 2 -9.98 33.76 -50.08
C THR A 2 -10.99 34.01 -48.93
N TYR A 3 -11.06 35.19 -48.30
CA TYR A 3 -11.84 36.38 -48.70
C TYR A 3 -13.36 36.14 -48.91
N ARG A 4 -14.31 37.01 -48.54
CA ARG A 4 -14.42 38.12 -47.54
C ARG A 4 -15.88 38.63 -47.61
N GLY A 5 -16.52 39.06 -46.52
CA GLY A 5 -17.84 39.73 -46.56
C GLY A 5 -18.21 40.34 -45.21
N SER A 6 -18.70 41.59 -45.17
CA SER A 6 -18.84 42.36 -43.91
C SER A 6 -19.77 43.58 -44.03
N MET A 7 -20.32 44.03 -42.88
CA MET A 7 -20.80 45.41 -42.58
C MET A 7 -22.10 45.90 -43.27
N PRO A 8 -22.74 47.02 -42.83
CA PRO A 8 -22.52 47.86 -41.61
C PRO A 8 -23.79 48.25 -40.80
N SER A 9 -23.57 49.01 -39.70
CA SER A 9 -24.47 49.98 -39.00
C SER A 9 -25.17 49.51 -37.70
N GLY A 10 -25.27 50.32 -36.61
CA GLY A 10 -24.56 51.57 -36.27
C GLY A 10 -25.27 52.51 -35.25
N ARG A 11 -24.51 53.02 -34.24
CA ARG A 11 -24.80 54.05 -33.19
C ARG A 11 -25.47 53.62 -31.86
N GLY A 12 -25.01 54.20 -30.73
CA GLY A 12 -25.71 54.23 -29.42
C GLY A 12 -24.80 54.32 -28.17
N SER A 13 -24.76 55.47 -27.47
CA SER A 13 -24.10 55.75 -26.18
C SER A 13 -24.87 55.21 -24.94
N GLY A 14 -24.34 55.09 -23.71
CA GLY A 14 -22.97 55.27 -23.18
C GLY A 14 -22.88 56.16 -21.91
N PHE A 15 -22.35 55.62 -20.79
CA PHE A 15 -21.94 56.31 -19.52
C PHE A 15 -23.06 57.01 -18.68
N ASP A 16 -22.99 57.26 -17.36
CA ASP A 16 -22.27 56.67 -16.19
C ASP A 16 -22.87 57.27 -14.87
N GLY A 17 -22.54 56.80 -13.66
CA GLY A 17 -22.96 57.48 -12.40
C GLY A 17 -22.77 56.73 -11.06
N GLN A 18 -22.30 57.44 -10.02
CA GLN A 18 -22.01 56.91 -8.67
C GLN A 18 -22.70 57.68 -7.51
N GLN A 19 -22.51 57.16 -6.28
CA GLN A 19 -22.42 57.84 -4.95
C GLN A 19 -23.63 57.88 -4.00
N SER A 20 -23.55 56.98 -3.00
CA SER A 20 -23.60 57.20 -1.54
C SER A 20 -24.29 58.42 -0.91
N TYR A 21 -25.11 58.18 0.14
CA TYR A 21 -25.29 59.07 1.32
C TYR A 21 -25.77 58.27 2.57
N SER A 22 -25.96 58.94 3.73
CA SER A 22 -25.87 58.34 5.08
C SER A 22 -27.09 58.52 6.03
N HIS A 23 -27.06 57.81 7.18
CA HIS A 23 -27.87 57.95 8.42
C HIS A 23 -27.87 59.39 9.04
N PRO A 24 -28.66 59.74 10.13
CA PRO A 24 -29.36 58.88 11.13
C PRO A 24 -30.77 59.35 11.64
N HIS A 25 -31.41 58.56 12.53
CA HIS A 25 -31.97 58.99 13.86
C HIS A 25 -32.56 57.80 14.67
N SER A 26 -33.08 58.01 15.90
CA SER A 26 -32.93 57.04 17.02
C SER A 26 -34.01 57.01 18.14
N HIS A 27 -34.18 55.81 18.76
CA HIS A 27 -34.72 55.52 20.12
C HIS A 27 -36.24 55.68 20.39
N PRO A 28 -36.83 55.09 21.49
CA PRO A 28 -36.22 54.52 22.71
C PRO A 28 -36.68 53.10 23.19
N ASN A 29 -36.14 52.70 24.35
CA ASN A 29 -36.31 51.45 25.14
C ASN A 29 -37.74 51.05 25.55
N VAL A 30 -37.95 49.74 25.87
CA VAL A 30 -38.33 49.19 27.21
C VAL A 30 -37.84 47.71 27.32
N GLN A 31 -37.50 47.22 28.52
CA GLN A 31 -37.27 45.79 28.84
C GLN A 31 -38.34 45.29 29.83
N ALA A 32 -38.85 44.05 29.69
CA ALA A 32 -39.41 43.25 30.80
C ALA A 32 -39.61 41.75 30.47
N GLN A 33 -38.93 40.88 31.24
CA GLN A 33 -39.39 39.64 31.92
C GLN A 33 -40.29 38.57 31.23
N ALA A 34 -40.04 37.31 31.61
CA ALA A 34 -40.88 36.11 31.40
C ALA A 34 -41.96 36.00 32.53
N VAL A 35 -42.88 35.01 32.64
CA VAL A 35 -42.83 33.55 32.41
C VAL A 35 -44.26 32.96 32.19
N HIS A 36 -44.34 31.76 31.57
CA HIS A 36 -45.35 30.68 31.77
C HIS A 36 -46.50 30.45 30.76
N ASN A 37 -46.43 29.26 30.11
CA ASN A 37 -47.46 28.30 29.66
C ASN A 37 -48.68 28.70 28.81
N GLY A 38 -48.83 28.06 27.63
CA GLY A 38 -50.14 27.84 26.97
C GLY A 38 -50.10 27.34 25.51
N TYR A 39 -50.84 26.25 25.23
CA TYR A 39 -51.51 25.84 23.96
C TYR A 39 -50.73 25.56 22.64
N ASP A 40 -50.80 24.28 22.24
CA ASP A 40 -51.38 23.71 21.01
C ASP A 40 -50.96 24.14 19.58
N GLN A 41 -50.19 23.23 18.95
CA GLN A 41 -50.63 22.35 17.84
C GLN A 41 -51.43 22.95 16.65
N TYR A 42 -50.74 23.15 15.51
CA TYR A 42 -51.14 22.76 14.13
C TYR A 42 -49.89 22.91 13.23
N GLY A 43 -49.64 22.14 12.16
CA GLY A 43 -50.32 20.96 11.61
C GLY A 43 -49.44 20.28 10.55
N ASN A 44 -49.74 19.02 10.18
CA ASN A 44 -48.95 18.19 9.26
C ASN A 44 -49.90 17.54 8.22
N PRO A 45 -49.45 17.26 6.98
CA PRO A 45 -49.97 16.14 6.20
C PRO A 45 -48.81 15.22 5.74
N GLN A 46 -48.64 14.04 6.33
CA GLN A 46 -49.36 12.78 6.01
C GLN A 46 -49.25 12.32 4.55
N TYR A 47 -48.88 11.05 4.36
CA TYR A 47 -49.89 10.06 3.94
C TYR A 47 -49.66 8.67 4.59
N ARG A 48 -50.79 7.99 4.76
CA ARG A 48 -51.10 6.65 5.29
C ARG A 48 -50.37 5.48 4.61
N GLN A 49 -50.51 4.19 4.99
CA GLN A 49 -50.90 3.45 6.23
C GLN A 49 -51.23 2.01 5.75
N TYR A 50 -50.76 0.95 6.42
CA TYR A 50 -51.52 -0.31 6.57
C TYR A 50 -50.90 -1.18 7.67
N GLN A 51 -51.75 -1.71 8.55
CA GLN A 51 -51.39 -2.62 9.63
C GLN A 51 -52.67 -3.37 10.05
N ASN A 52 -52.62 -4.70 10.20
CA ASN A 52 -53.51 -5.45 11.09
C ASN A 52 -53.16 -6.96 11.15
N ALA A 53 -52.71 -7.41 12.31
CA ALA A 53 -52.95 -8.73 12.88
C ALA A 53 -52.56 -8.67 14.37
N MET A 54 -53.38 -9.22 15.26
CA MET A 54 -53.10 -9.26 16.71
C MET A 54 -52.31 -10.52 17.07
N PHE A 55 -51.56 -10.51 18.17
CA PHE A 55 -51.83 -11.42 19.31
C PHE A 55 -51.10 -10.99 20.59
N ILE A 56 -51.54 -11.57 21.71
CA ILE A 56 -51.28 -11.19 23.11
C ILE A 56 -49.87 -11.60 23.58
N SER A 57 -49.29 -10.86 24.53
CA SER A 57 -48.24 -11.38 25.44
C SER A 57 -48.26 -10.67 26.80
N THR A 58 -47.79 -11.37 27.84
CA THR A 58 -47.96 -11.03 29.27
C THR A 58 -46.69 -10.45 29.91
N ALA A 59 -46.86 -9.76 31.05
CA ALA A 59 -45.76 -9.17 31.83
C ALA A 59 -45.16 -10.13 32.86
N PHE A 60 -43.92 -9.85 33.30
CA PHE A 60 -43.21 -10.57 34.37
C PHE A 60 -42.63 -9.59 35.44
N PRO A 61 -42.53 -10.00 36.72
CA PRO A 61 -42.07 -9.16 37.84
C PRO A 61 -40.53 -9.24 38.12
N PRO A 62 -39.96 -8.35 38.97
CA PRO A 62 -38.52 -8.28 39.27
C PRO A 62 -38.01 -9.31 40.31
N PRO A 63 -36.68 -9.55 40.39
CA PRO A 63 -36.08 -10.59 41.24
C PRO A 63 -35.72 -10.16 42.69
N PRO A 64 -35.59 -11.11 43.65
CA PRO A 64 -35.26 -10.88 45.07
C PRO A 64 -33.75 -11.00 45.42
N PRO A 65 -33.31 -10.61 46.65
CA PRO A 65 -31.90 -10.61 47.09
C PRO A 65 -31.37 -11.94 47.68
N PRO A 66 -30.04 -12.11 47.81
CA PRO A 66 -29.39 -13.38 48.24
C PRO A 66 -29.18 -13.56 49.77
N PRO A 67 -29.13 -14.82 50.27
CA PRO A 67 -28.88 -15.19 51.68
C PRO A 67 -27.38 -15.49 52.02
N PRO A 68 -27.01 -15.69 53.31
CA PRO A 68 -25.61 -15.69 53.78
C PRO A 68 -24.91 -17.07 53.87
N GLN A 69 -23.59 -17.04 54.17
CA GLN A 69 -22.68 -18.19 54.28
C GLN A 69 -22.80 -19.00 55.59
N GLN A 70 -22.43 -20.29 55.54
CA GLN A 70 -21.92 -21.05 56.69
C GLN A 70 -20.76 -21.99 56.30
N GLN A 71 -20.02 -22.47 57.30
CA GLN A 71 -18.77 -23.24 57.20
C GLN A 71 -19.02 -24.76 57.34
N GLN A 72 -18.12 -25.61 56.82
CA GLN A 72 -17.78 -26.89 57.48
C GLN A 72 -16.43 -27.46 57.04
N GLN A 73 -16.01 -28.58 57.66
CA GLN A 73 -14.60 -28.93 57.91
C GLN A 73 -14.04 -30.11 57.08
N ARG A 74 -12.70 -30.27 57.10
CA ARG A 74 -11.95 -31.39 56.51
C ARG A 74 -12.02 -32.68 57.34
N GLN A 75 -11.89 -33.82 56.65
CA GLN A 75 -11.17 -35.02 57.13
C GLN A 75 -10.19 -35.52 56.02
N GLN A 76 -9.34 -36.52 56.31
CA GLN A 76 -8.14 -36.94 55.53
C GLN A 76 -7.99 -38.48 55.63
N LEU A 77 -7.17 -39.26 54.89
CA LEU A 77 -5.89 -39.17 54.14
C LEU A 77 -5.98 -40.13 52.89
N PRO A 78 -4.92 -40.64 52.19
CA PRO A 78 -3.47 -40.32 52.10
C PRO A 78 -2.94 -40.07 50.64
N PRO A 79 -1.64 -39.74 50.45
CA PRO A 79 -0.95 -39.74 49.13
C PRO A 79 -0.32 -41.11 48.78
N PRO A 80 0.29 -41.31 47.57
CA PRO A 80 1.78 -41.25 47.50
C PRO A 80 2.46 -40.94 46.13
N HIS A 81 3.79 -40.75 46.21
CA HIS A 81 4.88 -40.93 45.20
C HIS A 81 5.18 -39.91 44.06
N THR A 82 6.48 -39.63 43.93
CA THR A 82 7.23 -39.04 42.79
C THR A 82 8.41 -39.96 42.45
N PRO A 83 8.99 -39.94 41.22
CA PRO A 83 10.23 -39.20 40.91
C PRO A 83 10.32 -38.78 39.39
N HIS A 84 11.37 -38.22 38.73
CA HIS A 84 12.60 -37.46 39.05
C HIS A 84 13.10 -36.70 37.77
N HIS A 85 14.23 -35.98 37.85
CA HIS A 85 14.96 -35.38 36.70
C HIS A 85 16.37 -35.99 36.49
N ARG A 86 16.99 -35.84 35.29
CA ARG A 86 18.37 -35.26 35.12
C ARG A 86 18.81 -35.03 33.63
N PRO A 87 19.89 -34.23 33.36
CA PRO A 87 20.40 -33.88 32.01
C PRO A 87 21.90 -34.25 31.72
N MET A 88 22.39 -34.02 30.48
CA MET A 88 23.78 -33.72 29.95
C MET A 88 25.05 -34.49 30.49
N GLN A 89 26.19 -34.72 29.79
CA GLN A 89 26.92 -33.98 28.72
C GLN A 89 28.16 -34.76 28.12
N THR A 90 28.64 -34.42 26.89
CA THR A 90 29.99 -34.70 26.27
C THR A 90 30.39 -36.16 25.90
N SER A 91 31.39 -36.52 25.06
CA SER A 91 32.55 -35.82 24.43
C SER A 91 33.10 -36.47 23.10
N GLN A 92 33.95 -35.74 22.32
CA GLN A 92 34.91 -36.18 21.24
C GLN A 92 34.36 -36.73 19.89
N GLY A 93 35.08 -36.79 18.74
CA GLY A 93 36.29 -36.02 18.28
C GLY A 93 37.36 -36.77 17.41
N LEU A 94 37.54 -36.48 16.10
CA LEU A 94 38.73 -36.84 15.25
C LEU A 94 38.79 -36.06 13.88
N SER A 95 39.87 -36.21 13.08
CA SER A 95 40.28 -35.29 11.97
C SER A 95 40.14 -35.80 10.51
N TYR A 96 40.20 -34.90 9.50
CA TYR A 96 41.13 -34.95 8.33
C TYR A 96 41.07 -33.70 7.41
N HIS A 97 42.06 -33.50 6.53
CA HIS A 97 42.20 -32.39 5.55
C HIS A 97 41.84 -32.82 4.10
N GLN A 98 41.49 -31.87 3.22
CA GLN A 98 42.25 -31.39 2.03
C GLN A 98 41.32 -30.70 1.00
N ALA A 99 41.84 -30.16 -0.13
CA ALA A 99 41.10 -29.22 -1.00
C ALA A 99 41.61 -29.18 -2.47
N ILE A 100 40.85 -28.48 -3.37
CA ILE A 100 41.24 -27.97 -4.73
C ILE A 100 41.35 -29.09 -5.81
N PRO A 101 41.19 -28.87 -7.16
CA PRO A 101 41.01 -27.64 -7.97
C PRO A 101 39.77 -27.60 -8.94
N GLN A 102 39.68 -26.52 -9.73
CA GLN A 102 38.91 -26.39 -10.99
C GLN A 102 39.81 -26.65 -12.23
N THR A 103 39.23 -27.01 -13.39
CA THR A 103 39.90 -26.96 -14.72
C THR A 103 38.92 -26.60 -15.86
N HIS A 104 39.41 -25.96 -16.93
CA HIS A 104 38.66 -25.52 -18.13
C HIS A 104 38.73 -26.51 -19.31
N THR A 105 37.67 -26.52 -20.15
CA THR A 105 37.63 -26.54 -21.65
C THR A 105 36.13 -26.51 -22.04
N GLN A 106 35.54 -25.68 -22.90
CA GLN A 106 35.88 -24.90 -24.11
C GLN A 106 35.79 -25.66 -25.46
N ALA A 107 34.99 -25.09 -26.37
CA ALA A 107 35.01 -25.14 -27.86
C ALA A 107 34.29 -26.25 -28.70
N HIS A 108 33.22 -25.78 -29.37
CA HIS A 108 32.88 -25.96 -30.82
C HIS A 108 32.24 -27.26 -31.36
N GLY A 109 31.32 -27.07 -32.34
CA GLY A 109 30.72 -28.14 -33.16
C GLY A 109 29.33 -27.79 -33.74
N HIS A 110 29.27 -27.10 -34.89
CA HIS A 110 28.01 -26.90 -35.66
C HIS A 110 27.84 -27.97 -36.75
N ALA A 111 26.60 -28.44 -36.98
CA ALA A 111 26.11 -28.83 -38.31
C ALA A 111 24.57 -28.92 -38.33
N THR A 112 23.96 -28.69 -39.49
CA THR A 112 22.50 -28.70 -39.75
C THR A 112 22.15 -29.54 -40.97
N GLN A 113 21.07 -30.31 -40.93
CA GLN A 113 20.13 -30.68 -42.03
C GLN A 113 19.29 -31.90 -41.57
N PHE A 114 18.09 -32.21 -42.05
CA PHE A 114 16.91 -31.55 -42.67
C PHE A 114 15.87 -32.71 -42.86
N GLN A 115 14.70 -32.42 -43.43
CA GLN A 115 13.54 -33.30 -43.75
C GLN A 115 13.87 -34.66 -44.45
N THR A 116 13.01 -35.69 -44.59
CA THR A 116 11.54 -35.69 -44.89
C THR A 116 10.88 -37.11 -44.76
N TYR A 117 9.57 -37.17 -44.41
CA TYR A 117 8.48 -38.15 -44.75
C TYR A 117 8.65 -39.71 -44.83
N GLU A 118 7.71 -40.43 -44.15
CA GLU A 118 6.90 -41.66 -44.50
C GLU A 118 7.52 -42.92 -45.21
N PRO A 119 6.85 -44.12 -45.28
CA PRO A 119 5.42 -44.47 -45.03
C PRO A 119 5.15 -45.77 -44.18
N SER A 120 3.87 -46.20 -44.15
CA SER A 120 3.30 -47.40 -43.48
C SER A 120 3.41 -48.73 -44.26
N PHE A 121 3.29 -49.91 -43.60
CA PHE A 121 2.45 -51.08 -44.04
C PHE A 121 2.39 -52.25 -43.01
N ASP A 122 1.41 -53.16 -43.19
CA ASP A 122 1.11 -54.40 -42.42
C ASP A 122 1.99 -55.64 -42.73
N GLN A 123 2.07 -56.63 -41.80
CA GLN A 123 1.58 -58.03 -41.98
C GLN A 123 1.90 -59.03 -40.81
N ARG A 124 1.16 -60.16 -40.75
CA ARG A 124 1.42 -61.40 -39.95
C ARG A 124 1.82 -62.56 -40.89
N PRO A 125 2.14 -63.81 -40.42
CA PRO A 125 1.07 -64.86 -40.32
C PRO A 125 1.29 -66.10 -39.38
N PHE A 126 0.24 -66.97 -39.32
CA PHE A 126 0.18 -68.43 -39.00
C PHE A 126 -0.16 -69.03 -37.59
N GLN A 127 -0.50 -70.34 -37.60
CA GLN A 127 -1.36 -71.20 -36.71
C GLN A 127 -0.83 -72.69 -36.79
N PRO A 128 -1.46 -73.83 -36.32
CA PRO A 128 -2.80 -74.11 -35.71
C PRO A 128 -2.90 -75.17 -34.51
N VAL A 129 -4.01 -75.14 -33.71
CA VAL A 129 -5.03 -76.22 -33.32
C VAL A 129 -4.57 -77.68 -32.90
N PRO A 130 -5.26 -78.56 -32.04
CA PRO A 130 -6.56 -78.59 -31.29
C PRO A 130 -6.46 -78.95 -29.74
N PRO A 131 -7.31 -79.81 -29.05
CA PRO A 131 -8.60 -79.47 -28.39
C PRO A 131 -8.90 -79.96 -26.92
N ASN A 132 -9.82 -79.24 -26.23
CA ASN A 132 -11.00 -79.64 -25.40
C ASN A 132 -11.01 -80.67 -24.21
N ASN A 133 -12.01 -80.49 -23.31
CA ASN A 133 -12.71 -81.40 -22.34
C ASN A 133 -12.27 -81.65 -20.86
N THR A 134 -13.15 -81.15 -19.94
CA THR A 134 -13.83 -81.77 -18.77
C THR A 134 -13.16 -82.69 -17.70
N SER A 135 -13.29 -82.27 -16.43
CA SER A 135 -13.64 -83.03 -15.19
C SER A 135 -13.10 -84.46 -14.91
N GLY A 136 -12.48 -84.69 -13.74
CA GLY A 136 -12.25 -86.04 -13.21
C GLY A 136 -11.57 -86.13 -11.82
N GLN A 137 -12.19 -86.86 -10.91
CA GLN A 137 -11.88 -87.03 -9.47
C GLN A 137 -10.86 -88.15 -9.16
N MET A 138 -10.24 -88.10 -7.96
CA MET A 138 -9.85 -89.23 -7.06
C MET A 138 -8.53 -90.03 -7.24
N ILE A 139 -7.81 -90.16 -6.10
CA ILE A 139 -7.06 -91.34 -5.55
C ILE A 139 -5.92 -91.92 -6.44
N SER A 140 -4.64 -91.96 -6.03
CA SER A 140 -4.14 -92.81 -4.93
C SER A 140 -2.80 -92.38 -4.27
N GLN A 141 -2.57 -92.86 -3.04
CA GLN A 141 -1.33 -92.77 -2.24
C GLN A 141 -0.39 -93.99 -2.51
N PRO A 142 0.85 -94.10 -1.95
CA PRO A 142 1.33 -93.69 -0.62
C PRO A 142 2.65 -92.85 -0.66
N GLN A 143 3.43 -92.57 0.40
CA GLN A 143 3.38 -93.03 1.80
C GLN A 143 3.80 -91.98 2.88
N GLN A 144 5.09 -91.85 3.20
CA GLN A 144 5.67 -91.40 4.49
C GLN A 144 7.13 -90.91 4.27
N PHE A 145 7.84 -90.18 5.15
CA PHE A 145 7.62 -89.61 6.50
C PHE A 145 8.62 -88.40 6.69
N MET A 146 8.86 -87.72 7.83
CA MET A 146 8.50 -87.93 9.25
C MET A 146 8.38 -86.61 10.05
N GLN A 147 7.22 -86.42 10.71
CA GLN A 147 6.99 -85.70 11.99
C GLN A 147 7.36 -84.19 12.18
N GLN A 148 6.95 -83.67 13.34
CA GLN A 148 6.45 -82.32 13.68
C GLN A 148 6.52 -82.13 15.23
N PRO A 149 6.00 -81.07 15.94
CA PRO A 149 5.05 -79.99 15.55
C PRO A 149 5.24 -78.54 16.11
N MET A 150 4.39 -77.63 15.58
CA MET A 150 3.81 -76.38 16.16
C MET A 150 4.63 -75.40 17.04
N GLN A 151 4.66 -74.12 16.61
CA GLN A 151 3.82 -73.04 17.20
C GLN A 151 3.81 -71.75 16.34
N GLN A 152 2.91 -70.80 16.68
CA GLN A 152 2.68 -69.46 16.09
C GLN A 152 1.84 -69.36 14.79
N GLN A 153 0.53 -69.52 14.92
CA GLN A 153 -0.48 -69.03 13.96
C GLN A 153 -1.51 -68.13 14.67
N GLN A 154 -1.06 -67.08 15.36
CA GLN A 154 -1.89 -66.34 16.33
C GLN A 154 -1.81 -64.80 16.27
N GLN A 155 -1.38 -64.21 15.14
CA GLN A 155 -1.23 -62.74 15.02
C GLN A 155 -2.16 -62.04 14.02
N HIS A 156 -2.88 -62.77 13.16
CA HIS A 156 -3.68 -62.15 12.07
C HIS A 156 -5.18 -61.99 12.36
N GLN A 157 -5.69 -62.44 13.52
CA GLN A 157 -7.13 -62.41 13.82
C GLN A 157 -7.57 -61.29 14.79
N GLN A 158 -6.64 -60.57 15.42
CA GLN A 158 -6.96 -59.51 16.40
C GLN A 158 -7.17 -58.10 15.80
N GLN A 159 -6.65 -57.79 14.60
CA GLN A 159 -6.77 -56.43 14.05
C GLN A 159 -8.14 -56.09 13.45
N GLN A 160 -8.92 -57.07 12.96
CA GLN A 160 -10.22 -56.78 12.32
C GLN A 160 -11.34 -56.42 13.31
N GLN A 161 -11.36 -56.97 14.54
CA GLN A 161 -12.43 -56.65 15.50
C GLN A 161 -12.33 -55.22 16.08
N GLN A 162 -11.13 -54.62 16.12
CA GLN A 162 -10.93 -53.30 16.75
C GLN A 162 -11.32 -52.11 15.85
N GLN A 163 -11.72 -52.34 14.59
CA GLN A 163 -12.30 -51.30 13.71
C GLN A 163 -13.83 -51.23 13.80
N GLN A 164 -14.55 -52.36 13.93
CA GLN A 164 -16.03 -52.34 13.94
C GLN A 164 -16.62 -51.69 15.20
N GLN A 165 -16.05 -51.91 16.38
CA GLN A 165 -16.53 -51.25 17.62
C GLN A 165 -16.38 -49.72 17.60
N ARG A 166 -15.51 -49.15 16.75
CA ARG A 166 -15.33 -47.70 16.67
C ARG A 166 -16.40 -46.97 15.84
N GLN A 167 -17.26 -47.68 15.11
CA GLN A 167 -18.33 -47.06 14.30
C GLN A 167 -19.70 -47.02 15.01
N GLN A 168 -20.00 -47.95 15.92
CA GLN A 168 -21.28 -47.93 16.64
C GLN A 168 -21.36 -46.80 17.69
N ASN A 169 -20.25 -46.46 18.34
CA ASN A 169 -20.23 -45.46 19.42
C ASN A 169 -20.27 -43.99 18.96
N HIS A 170 -20.70 -43.73 17.72
CA HIS A 170 -20.87 -42.37 17.16
C HIS A 170 -22.32 -42.05 16.74
N HIS A 171 -23.24 -43.02 16.83
CA HIS A 171 -24.63 -42.82 16.42
C HIS A 171 -25.61 -42.45 17.55
N GLN A 172 -25.17 -42.43 18.82
CA GLN A 172 -26.09 -42.25 19.96
C GLN A 172 -25.93 -40.92 20.73
N GLN A 173 -25.06 -40.00 20.28
CA GLN A 173 -24.84 -38.69 20.94
C GLN A 173 -25.32 -37.46 20.14
N HIS A 174 -25.98 -37.66 18.99
CA HIS A 174 -26.48 -36.55 18.15
C HIS A 174 -27.97 -36.22 18.28
N GLN A 175 -28.72 -36.90 19.15
CA GLN A 175 -30.18 -36.73 19.27
C GLN A 175 -30.66 -35.88 20.47
N TYR A 176 -29.74 -35.25 21.22
CA TYR A 176 -30.07 -34.44 22.42
C TYR A 176 -29.50 -33.00 22.40
N ALA A 177 -29.18 -32.47 21.21
CA ALA A 177 -28.61 -31.12 21.04
C ALA A 177 -29.49 -30.20 20.18
N GLN A 178 -30.79 -30.12 20.46
CA GLN A 178 -31.71 -29.17 19.81
C GLN A 178 -32.77 -28.61 20.78
N GLN A 179 -32.36 -28.16 21.98
CA GLN A 179 -33.22 -27.36 22.85
C GLN A 179 -32.39 -26.47 23.78
N MET A 180 -32.79 -25.20 23.90
CA MET A 180 -32.12 -24.14 24.70
C MET A 180 -30.68 -23.81 24.25
N GLY A 181 -30.11 -22.64 24.53
CA GLY A 181 -30.63 -21.44 25.18
C GLY A 181 -29.45 -20.60 25.70
N TRP A 182 -29.48 -19.27 25.52
CA TRP A 182 -28.40 -18.38 25.96
C TRP A 182 -28.11 -18.50 27.47
N HIS A 183 -26.83 -18.36 27.89
CA HIS A 183 -26.36 -17.29 28.80
C HIS A 183 -24.82 -17.31 29.07
N GLN A 184 -24.24 -16.09 29.11
CA GLN A 184 -23.19 -15.58 30.02
C GLN A 184 -21.75 -16.19 30.14
N MET A 185 -20.80 -15.43 29.57
CA MET A 185 -19.43 -15.03 30.01
C MET A 185 -18.68 -15.63 31.23
N LEU A 186 -17.34 -15.69 31.07
CA LEU A 186 -16.20 -15.26 31.96
C LEU A 186 -16.38 -15.29 33.50
N PRO A 187 -15.37 -15.71 34.30
CA PRO A 187 -14.07 -15.00 34.42
C PRO A 187 -12.91 -15.93 34.91
N PRO A 188 -11.87 -15.51 35.70
CA PRO A 188 -11.12 -14.23 35.78
C PRO A 188 -9.60 -14.39 35.54
N MET A 189 -8.87 -13.27 35.42
CA MET A 189 -7.45 -13.21 35.84
C MET A 189 -7.38 -12.72 37.30
N SER A 190 -6.36 -13.16 38.05
CA SER A 190 -6.02 -12.58 39.36
C SER A 190 -4.53 -12.71 39.63
N ALA A 191 -3.88 -11.61 39.98
CA ALA A 191 -2.53 -11.60 40.52
C ALA A 191 -2.57 -11.75 42.05
N PRO A 192 -1.43 -12.07 42.68
CA PRO A 192 -1.11 -11.43 43.95
C PRO A 192 0.28 -10.78 43.92
N ALA A 193 0.37 -9.57 44.45
CA ALA A 193 1.62 -9.01 44.96
C ALA A 193 1.72 -9.31 46.46
N SER A 194 2.91 -9.65 46.96
CA SER A 194 3.20 -9.72 48.40
C SER A 194 4.69 -9.52 48.63
N THR A 195 5.03 -8.61 49.53
CA THR A 195 6.38 -8.30 50.00
C THR A 195 6.81 -9.27 51.10
N SER A 196 8.13 -9.55 51.25
CA SER A 196 8.87 -9.36 52.51
C SER A 196 10.36 -9.79 52.47
N SER A 197 11.21 -8.92 53.05
CA SER A 197 12.44 -9.20 53.83
C SER A 197 13.57 -10.14 53.34
N TYR A 198 14.72 -9.52 53.07
CA TYR A 198 16.09 -9.84 53.56
C TYR A 198 16.60 -11.30 53.65
N GLN A 199 17.68 -11.60 52.90
CA GLN A 199 18.97 -12.04 53.47
C GLN A 199 20.15 -11.94 52.47
N GLN A 200 21.30 -11.46 52.96
CA GLN A 200 22.67 -11.71 52.45
C GLN A 200 23.35 -12.73 53.40
N PRO A 201 24.59 -13.24 53.23
CA PRO A 201 25.66 -12.99 52.23
C PRO A 201 26.11 -14.34 51.58
N PRO A 202 27.37 -14.64 51.13
CA PRO A 202 28.56 -13.81 50.92
C PRO A 202 29.26 -13.96 49.55
N SER A 203 30.28 -13.12 49.34
CA SER A 203 31.28 -13.20 48.27
C SER A 203 32.66 -13.63 48.83
N LEU A 204 33.55 -14.16 47.98
CA LEU A 204 35.02 -14.35 48.09
C LEU A 204 35.48 -15.36 46.98
N PRO A 205 36.78 -15.56 46.68
CA PRO A 205 37.67 -14.63 45.99
C PRO A 205 38.26 -15.22 44.69
N SER A 206 39.12 -14.48 43.98
CA SER A 206 40.01 -15.02 42.95
C SER A 206 41.40 -14.36 43.04
N PRO A 207 42.50 -15.12 43.19
CA PRO A 207 43.83 -14.57 43.45
C PRO A 207 44.60 -14.21 42.17
N SER A 208 45.53 -13.26 42.29
CA SER A 208 46.60 -12.99 41.33
C SER A 208 47.91 -13.64 41.77
N PRO A 209 48.77 -14.11 40.84
CA PRO A 209 50.16 -14.45 41.11
C PRO A 209 51.14 -13.45 40.45
N GLN A 210 52.39 -13.48 40.92
CA GLN A 210 53.51 -12.61 40.52
C GLN A 210 54.84 -13.34 40.73
N SER A 211 55.96 -13.04 40.06
CA SER A 211 56.24 -12.19 38.88
C SER A 211 57.70 -12.44 38.43
N GLN A 212 58.28 -11.54 37.63
CA GLN A 212 59.72 -11.19 37.58
C GLN A 212 60.72 -12.06 36.75
N PHE A 213 61.22 -11.39 35.70
CA PHE A 213 62.66 -11.12 35.41
C PHE A 213 63.59 -12.03 34.54
N VAL A 214 64.35 -11.32 33.68
CA VAL A 214 65.79 -11.50 33.28
C VAL A 214 66.18 -12.34 32.02
N HIS A 215 66.41 -11.58 30.92
CA HIS A 215 67.57 -11.54 29.99
C HIS A 215 68.01 -12.68 29.01
N GLN A 216 68.31 -12.24 27.76
CA GLN A 216 69.40 -12.66 26.84
C GLN A 216 69.38 -14.08 26.21
N GLN A 217 69.99 -14.39 25.05
CA GLN A 217 70.77 -13.63 24.03
C GLN A 217 70.67 -14.32 22.62
N TYR A 218 71.15 -13.65 21.54
CA TYR A 218 71.53 -14.08 20.15
C TYR A 218 71.22 -15.52 19.62
N GLN A 219 70.94 -15.74 18.32
CA GLN A 219 71.84 -15.44 17.18
C GLN A 219 71.13 -15.20 15.81
N GLN A 220 71.91 -14.60 14.89
CA GLN A 220 71.68 -14.45 13.44
C GLN A 220 72.98 -14.89 12.71
N PRO A 221 72.98 -15.21 11.40
CA PRO A 221 73.04 -14.20 10.32
C PRO A 221 72.02 -14.54 9.20
N SER A 222 72.02 -14.09 7.93
CA SER A 222 72.91 -13.40 6.98
C SER A 222 72.00 -12.69 5.92
N GLN A 223 72.39 -11.78 5.02
CA GLN A 223 73.52 -10.86 4.72
C GLN A 223 72.95 -9.87 3.63
N ARG A 224 73.55 -8.76 3.17
CA ARG A 224 74.91 -8.17 3.28
C ARG A 224 74.87 -6.64 3.07
N THR A 225 75.93 -5.97 3.52
CA THR A 225 76.64 -4.77 2.96
C THR A 225 76.06 -4.03 1.72
N ASN A 226 76.05 -2.70 1.60
CA ASN A 226 76.72 -1.62 2.37
C ASN A 226 76.01 -0.23 2.24
N SER A 227 76.49 0.76 3.01
CA SER A 227 76.14 2.21 2.98
C SER A 227 77.45 3.05 2.82
N PRO A 228 77.57 4.41 2.98
CA PRO A 228 76.66 5.44 3.56
C PRO A 228 76.74 6.89 2.94
N ILE A 229 76.27 7.90 3.71
CA ILE A 229 76.69 9.35 3.75
C ILE A 229 75.96 10.46 2.90
N THR A 230 75.24 11.32 3.65
CA THR A 230 74.95 12.79 3.56
C THR A 230 74.55 13.60 2.30
N SER A 231 73.45 14.38 2.48
CA SER A 231 73.29 15.84 2.22
C SER A 231 72.75 16.42 0.89
N HIS A 232 71.95 17.50 1.05
CA HIS A 232 71.52 18.58 0.13
C HIS A 232 70.68 18.28 -1.15
N SER A 233 69.86 19.28 -1.54
CA SER A 233 69.10 19.43 -2.80
C SER A 233 70.03 19.76 -4.00
N PRO A 234 69.67 19.63 -5.32
CA PRO A 234 68.48 20.24 -5.96
C PRO A 234 67.93 19.58 -7.29
N GLN A 235 67.02 20.30 -7.99
CA GLN A 235 66.70 20.42 -9.44
C GLN A 235 66.88 19.28 -10.50
N VAL A 236 65.78 19.01 -11.23
CA VAL A 236 65.55 19.00 -12.73
C VAL A 236 66.80 19.09 -13.64
N PRO A 237 67.03 18.21 -14.69
CA PRO A 237 66.22 17.97 -15.93
C PRO A 237 66.22 16.44 -16.35
N PRO A 238 66.35 15.91 -17.62
CA PRO A 238 66.18 16.38 -19.03
C PRO A 238 65.50 15.40 -20.08
N GLN A 239 65.30 15.86 -21.35
CA GLN A 239 65.40 15.15 -22.67
C GLN A 239 64.51 13.90 -23.05
N HIS A 240 64.28 13.52 -24.33
CA HIS A 240 64.01 14.25 -25.60
C HIS A 240 63.42 13.36 -26.75
N THR A 241 63.04 14.01 -27.86
CA THR A 241 62.50 13.53 -29.18
C THR A 241 63.45 12.67 -30.05
N PRO A 242 62.99 11.90 -31.08
CA PRO A 242 62.67 12.43 -32.43
C PRO A 242 61.39 11.78 -33.06
N SER A 243 60.85 12.14 -34.23
CA SER A 243 61.35 12.87 -35.42
C SER A 243 60.29 13.82 -36.02
N ALA A 244 60.54 14.42 -37.20
CA ALA A 244 59.61 15.31 -37.94
C ALA A 244 59.77 15.18 -39.48
N ASN A 245 58.91 15.83 -40.29
CA ASN A 245 59.06 15.92 -41.75
C ASN A 245 58.70 17.33 -42.32
N THR A 246 59.30 17.65 -43.48
CA THR A 246 59.35 18.90 -44.30
C THR A 246 58.03 19.69 -44.56
N ASN A 247 58.00 20.97 -45.03
CA ASN A 247 59.03 21.85 -45.65
C ASN A 247 58.74 23.38 -45.55
N ASN A 248 59.75 24.22 -45.90
CA ASN A 248 59.80 25.66 -46.30
C ASN A 248 58.48 26.49 -46.55
N SER A 249 58.39 27.83 -46.43
CA SER A 249 59.21 28.99 -45.94
C SER A 249 58.40 30.33 -46.18
N ARG A 250 58.78 31.64 -46.09
CA ARG A 250 59.97 32.47 -45.73
C ARG A 250 59.57 33.99 -45.67
N ILE A 251 59.95 34.79 -44.63
CA ILE A 251 60.06 36.30 -44.55
C ILE A 251 58.75 37.14 -44.84
N VAL A 252 58.36 38.31 -44.26
CA VAL A 252 59.06 39.52 -43.77
C VAL A 252 58.33 40.28 -42.61
N SER A 253 59.12 40.65 -41.59
CA SER A 253 59.03 41.77 -40.59
C SER A 253 57.81 42.09 -39.68
N ALA A 254 58.16 42.19 -38.39
CA ALA A 254 57.81 43.24 -37.40
C ALA A 254 56.40 43.34 -36.76
N GLY A 255 56.39 43.71 -35.46
CA GLY A 255 55.20 44.16 -34.71
C GLY A 255 55.02 43.50 -33.33
N ALA A 256 55.18 44.26 -32.24
CA ALA A 256 55.20 43.72 -30.88
C ALA A 256 53.81 43.52 -30.21
N ASN A 257 53.74 42.54 -29.30
CA ASN A 257 52.89 42.47 -28.09
C ASN A 257 51.37 42.76 -28.22
N GLY A 258 50.56 41.68 -28.24
CA GLY A 258 49.09 41.73 -28.08
C GLY A 258 48.58 40.77 -26.99
N ARG A 259 47.78 41.27 -26.04
CA ARG A 259 47.24 40.52 -24.89
C ARG A 259 45.87 39.90 -25.20
N ILE A 260 45.76 38.57 -25.08
CA ILE A 260 44.54 37.82 -25.44
C ILE A 260 43.35 38.16 -24.51
N GLN A 261 42.17 38.36 -25.11
CA GLN A 261 40.88 38.54 -24.42
C GLN A 261 40.07 37.22 -24.39
N LYS A 262 39.17 37.06 -23.41
CA LYS A 262 38.21 35.93 -23.36
C LYS A 262 36.94 36.24 -24.17
N ALA A 263 36.41 35.21 -24.85
CA ALA A 263 35.22 35.34 -25.70
C ALA A 263 33.89 35.41 -24.91
N ARG A 264 33.35 36.63 -24.83
CA ARG A 264 31.95 37.05 -25.06
C ARG A 264 30.83 35.97 -24.97
N ARG A 265 29.88 36.15 -24.03
CA ARG A 265 28.49 35.67 -24.17
C ARG A 265 27.71 36.54 -25.16
N VAL A 266 26.69 35.98 -25.81
CA VAL A 266 25.74 36.73 -26.66
C VAL A 266 24.51 37.13 -25.85
N SER A 267 24.06 38.37 -26.01
CA SER A 267 22.83 38.91 -25.44
C SER A 267 22.20 39.87 -26.45
N ALA A 268 20.95 39.63 -26.86
CA ALA A 268 20.26 40.43 -27.85
C ALA A 268 19.18 41.31 -27.20
N SER A 269 19.22 42.61 -27.47
CA SER A 269 18.14 43.57 -27.24
C SER A 269 18.37 44.77 -28.17
N PRO A 270 17.35 45.31 -28.86
CA PRO A 270 17.52 46.39 -29.80
C PRO A 270 17.65 47.75 -29.11
N GLN A 271 18.44 48.66 -29.68
CA GLN A 271 18.40 50.09 -29.37
C GLN A 271 17.54 50.82 -30.41
N LEU A 272 16.89 51.91 -29.99
CA LEU A 272 16.43 52.97 -30.88
C LEU A 272 17.14 54.27 -30.52
N THR A 273 17.35 55.11 -31.54
CA THR A 273 18.30 56.23 -31.53
C THR A 273 17.68 57.54 -31.02
N SER A 274 18.54 58.46 -30.58
CA SER A 274 18.16 59.83 -30.18
C SER A 274 18.55 60.87 -31.24
N GLN A 275 18.31 62.16 -30.91
CA GLN A 275 18.43 63.36 -31.76
C GLN A 275 17.29 63.51 -32.79
N GLY A 276 16.66 64.69 -32.95
CA GLY A 276 16.76 65.95 -32.18
C GLY A 276 16.03 67.09 -32.91
N ILE A 277 15.85 68.24 -32.23
CA ILE A 277 15.52 69.62 -32.71
C ILE A 277 14.79 70.38 -31.57
N ALA A 278 14.85 71.72 -31.55
CA ALA A 278 14.46 72.56 -30.41
C ALA A 278 13.45 73.66 -30.77
N ARG A 279 12.68 74.14 -29.78
CA ARG A 279 12.39 75.58 -29.51
C ARG A 279 11.57 75.80 -28.21
N SER A 280 11.54 77.06 -27.79
CA SER A 280 10.83 77.73 -26.67
C SER A 280 9.34 77.39 -26.49
N SER A 281 8.64 77.67 -25.37
CA SER A 281 8.81 78.80 -24.43
C SER A 281 8.35 78.56 -22.97
N SER A 282 8.67 79.52 -22.11
CA SER A 282 8.44 79.65 -20.66
C SER A 282 7.00 79.87 -20.19
N VAL A 283 6.69 79.41 -18.96
CA VAL A 283 6.17 80.25 -17.85
C VAL A 283 6.79 79.77 -16.52
N SER A 284 7.00 80.66 -15.55
CA SER A 284 7.68 80.40 -14.26
C SER A 284 6.74 80.03 -13.11
N SER A 285 7.25 79.31 -12.09
CA SER A 285 6.80 79.39 -10.68
C SER A 285 7.82 78.86 -9.68
N THR A 286 8.05 79.64 -8.62
CA THR A 286 8.61 79.29 -7.28
C THR A 286 9.81 78.33 -7.17
N ARG A 287 10.91 78.86 -6.58
CA ARG A 287 12.07 78.09 -6.11
C ARG A 287 11.69 77.05 -5.04
N SER A 288 12.38 75.92 -5.04
CA SER A 288 12.78 75.19 -3.82
C SER A 288 14.08 74.41 -4.08
N SER A 289 14.80 74.10 -3.00
CA SER A 289 16.19 73.62 -2.96
C SER A 289 16.48 72.38 -3.82
N ALA A 290 17.66 72.34 -4.43
CA ALA A 290 18.21 71.12 -5.01
C ALA A 290 18.39 70.03 -3.94
N PRO A 291 18.14 68.74 -4.25
CA PRO A 291 18.44 67.65 -3.33
C PRO A 291 19.96 67.55 -3.09
N THR A 292 20.37 67.53 -1.82
CA THR A 292 21.74 67.21 -1.42
C THR A 292 22.13 65.82 -1.91
N PRO A 293 23.35 65.59 -2.45
CA PRO A 293 23.82 64.26 -2.81
C PRO A 293 24.16 63.45 -1.55
N GLY A 294 23.13 62.94 -0.86
CA GLY A 294 23.24 62.49 0.53
C GLY A 294 22.22 61.44 0.97
N LEU A 295 21.81 60.53 0.07
CA LEU A 295 21.02 59.33 0.41
C LEU A 295 21.40 58.16 -0.52
N VAL A 296 22.62 57.64 -0.34
CA VAL A 296 22.94 56.28 -0.83
C VAL A 296 22.17 55.30 0.06
N PRO A 297 21.30 54.43 -0.47
CA PRO A 297 20.62 53.43 0.36
C PRO A 297 21.66 52.58 1.11
N HIS A 298 21.53 52.46 2.44
CA HIS A 298 22.45 51.61 3.18
C HIS A 298 22.31 50.18 2.66
N HIS A 299 23.42 49.56 2.24
CA HIS A 299 23.42 48.19 1.68
C HIS A 299 22.76 47.13 2.59
N LYS A 300 22.67 47.38 3.90
CA LYS A 300 21.92 46.52 4.84
C LYS A 300 20.42 46.52 4.53
N ASP A 301 19.87 47.70 4.26
CA ASP A 301 18.46 47.94 3.99
C ASP A 301 18.10 47.39 2.60
N THR A 302 18.99 47.55 1.62
CA THR A 302 18.88 46.90 0.30
C THR A 302 18.86 45.38 0.43
N ASN A 303 19.76 44.79 1.24
CA ASN A 303 19.79 43.35 1.47
C ASN A 303 18.52 42.85 2.18
N ALA A 304 18.01 43.60 3.17
CA ALA A 304 16.77 43.26 3.88
C ALA A 304 15.56 43.31 2.92
N LEU A 305 15.45 44.37 2.12
CA LEU A 305 14.40 44.52 1.11
C LEU A 305 14.41 43.37 0.09
N LEU A 306 15.59 42.97 -0.39
CA LEU A 306 15.73 41.85 -1.32
C LEU A 306 15.29 40.51 -0.70
N ILE A 307 15.50 40.29 0.60
CA ILE A 307 14.97 39.11 1.30
C ILE A 307 13.43 39.16 1.38
N CYS A 308 12.85 40.30 1.75
CA CYS A 308 11.39 40.46 1.80
C CYS A 308 10.74 40.22 0.44
N VAL A 309 11.26 40.86 -0.62
CA VAL A 309 10.77 40.68 -2.00
C VAL A 309 10.93 39.23 -2.47
N ALA A 310 12.03 38.55 -2.12
CA ALA A 310 12.18 37.13 -2.43
C ALA A 310 11.10 36.27 -1.75
N GLU A 311 10.86 36.46 -0.46
CA GLU A 311 9.87 35.70 0.30
C GLU A 311 8.42 36.00 -0.14
N GLU A 312 8.10 37.24 -0.51
CA GLU A 312 6.80 37.60 -1.11
C GLU A 312 6.57 36.91 -2.47
N LEU A 313 7.57 36.92 -3.35
CA LEU A 313 7.52 36.22 -4.65
C LEU A 313 7.33 34.70 -4.46
N LEU A 314 8.08 34.11 -3.52
CA LEU A 314 7.99 32.68 -3.21
C LEU A 314 6.65 32.31 -2.55
N ALA A 315 6.08 33.19 -1.72
CA ALA A 315 4.75 33.02 -1.15
C ALA A 315 3.66 33.11 -2.22
N LYS A 316 3.75 34.06 -3.17
CA LYS A 316 2.85 34.12 -4.33
C LYS A 316 2.92 32.82 -5.14
N ALA A 317 4.13 32.38 -5.49
CA ALA A 317 4.31 31.14 -6.25
C ALA A 317 3.63 29.94 -5.58
N ARG A 318 3.81 29.75 -4.27
CA ARG A 318 3.14 28.66 -3.51
C ARG A 318 1.62 28.70 -3.60
N ASN A 319 1.02 29.89 -3.48
CA ASN A 319 -0.42 30.04 -3.61
C ASN A 319 -0.92 29.70 -5.02
N ASP A 320 -0.14 30.00 -6.06
CA ASP A 320 -0.44 29.65 -7.45
C ASP A 320 -0.18 28.15 -7.77
N ALA A 321 0.62 27.44 -6.97
CA ALA A 321 1.14 26.10 -7.28
C ALA A 321 0.06 25.04 -7.52
N SER A 322 -1.01 25.02 -6.71
CA SER A 322 -2.15 24.10 -6.89
C SER A 322 -2.87 24.30 -8.22
N THR A 323 -2.99 25.56 -8.66
CA THR A 323 -3.61 25.94 -9.93
C THR A 323 -2.74 25.51 -11.10
N VAL A 324 -1.44 25.82 -11.06
CA VAL A 324 -0.46 25.45 -12.10
C VAL A 324 -0.34 23.93 -12.26
N ALA A 325 -0.32 23.18 -11.15
CA ALA A 325 -0.28 21.72 -11.16
C ALA A 325 -1.57 21.07 -11.69
N SER A 326 -2.68 21.81 -11.73
CA SER A 326 -4.00 21.32 -12.16
C SER A 326 -4.40 21.77 -13.56
N SER A 327 -3.92 22.93 -14.05
CA SER A 327 -4.29 23.50 -15.35
C SER A 327 -3.54 22.88 -16.53
N GLY A 328 -2.27 22.51 -16.34
CA GLY A 328 -1.40 22.05 -17.41
C GLY A 328 -1.01 23.12 -18.44
N ASP A 329 -1.33 24.40 -18.20
CA ASP A 329 -0.98 25.49 -19.12
C ASP A 329 0.50 25.85 -19.05
N ALA A 330 1.18 25.75 -20.18
CA ALA A 330 2.58 26.12 -20.34
C ALA A 330 2.85 27.61 -20.02
N LYS A 331 1.88 28.51 -20.22
CA LYS A 331 2.05 29.94 -19.87
C LYS A 331 2.04 30.17 -18.37
N GLN A 332 1.05 29.61 -17.66
CA GLN A 332 1.00 29.64 -16.20
C GLN A 332 2.25 28.99 -15.58
N LEU A 333 2.73 27.88 -16.14
CA LEU A 333 3.97 27.24 -15.72
C LEU A 333 5.20 28.14 -15.95
N GLN A 334 5.28 28.83 -17.09
CA GLN A 334 6.37 29.77 -17.39
C GLN A 334 6.35 30.99 -16.45
N GLU A 335 5.17 31.53 -16.13
CA GLU A 335 5.02 32.65 -15.20
C GLU A 335 5.39 32.23 -13.76
N TYR A 336 4.93 31.06 -13.32
CA TYR A 336 5.35 30.45 -12.05
C TYR A 336 6.88 30.34 -11.95
N GLN A 337 7.52 29.73 -12.96
CA GLN A 337 8.97 29.57 -13.00
C GLN A 337 9.71 30.91 -13.00
N LYS A 338 9.18 31.93 -13.69
CA LYS A 338 9.71 33.29 -13.67
C LYS A 338 9.66 33.90 -12.28
N ILE A 339 8.55 33.74 -11.53
CA ILE A 339 8.41 34.25 -10.16
C ILE A 339 9.44 33.58 -9.24
N VAL A 340 9.53 32.25 -9.27
CA VAL A 340 10.49 31.48 -8.46
C VAL A 340 11.94 31.84 -8.81
N ALA A 341 12.29 31.93 -10.10
CA ALA A 341 13.63 32.34 -10.54
C ALA A 341 13.97 33.78 -10.11
N THR A 342 13.00 34.69 -10.10
CA THR A 342 13.20 36.07 -9.61
C THR A 342 13.49 36.07 -8.10
N GLY A 343 12.71 35.34 -7.31
CA GLY A 343 12.94 35.18 -5.87
C GLY A 343 14.31 34.56 -5.56
N LEU A 344 14.68 33.48 -6.25
CA LEU A 344 16.00 32.86 -6.14
C LEU A 344 17.14 33.84 -6.48
N GLY A 345 17.00 34.64 -7.54
CA GLY A 345 17.99 35.65 -7.91
C GLY A 345 18.17 36.74 -6.84
N CYS A 346 17.09 37.18 -6.19
CA CYS A 346 17.17 38.08 -5.04
C CYS A 346 17.96 37.46 -3.87
N LEU A 347 17.74 36.16 -3.56
CA LEU A 347 18.50 35.44 -2.54
C LEU A 347 19.98 35.28 -2.92
N GLU A 348 20.29 34.96 -4.17
CA GLU A 348 21.66 34.78 -4.69
C GLU A 348 22.49 36.07 -4.59
N VAL A 349 21.90 37.22 -4.95
CA VAL A 349 22.54 38.54 -4.82
C VAL A 349 22.87 38.86 -3.36
N VAL A 350 21.93 38.58 -2.43
CA VAL A 350 22.13 38.84 -1.01
C VAL A 350 23.19 37.90 -0.40
N LEU A 351 23.19 36.61 -0.77
CA LEU A 351 24.23 35.65 -0.39
C LEU A 351 25.61 36.07 -0.91
N SER A 352 25.69 36.54 -2.15
CA SER A 352 26.94 37.02 -2.78
C SER A 352 27.52 38.29 -2.14
N SER A 353 26.73 39.02 -1.33
CA SER A 353 27.16 40.28 -0.72
C SER A 353 28.18 40.13 0.41
N ASN A 354 28.36 38.94 0.99
CA ASN A 354 29.28 38.60 2.09
C ASN A 354 29.19 39.52 3.33
N LYS A 355 28.03 40.16 3.58
CA LYS A 355 27.81 41.16 4.65
C LYS A 355 26.69 40.76 5.64
N LEU A 356 26.36 39.47 5.71
CA LEU A 356 25.28 38.94 6.54
C LEU A 356 25.80 38.51 7.93
N PRO A 357 24.99 38.63 9.00
CA PRO A 357 25.27 37.94 10.27
C PRO A 357 25.29 36.41 10.04
N PRO A 358 26.25 35.64 10.62
CA PRO A 358 26.43 34.22 10.28
C PRO A 358 25.19 33.34 10.43
N ARG A 359 24.31 33.59 11.41
CA ARG A 359 23.06 32.83 11.55
C ARG A 359 22.02 33.21 10.48
N LEU A 360 21.97 34.48 10.05
CA LEU A 360 21.11 34.89 8.94
C LEU A 360 21.62 34.28 7.63
N GLU A 361 22.93 34.31 7.39
CA GLU A 361 23.57 33.68 6.23
C GLU A 361 23.26 32.17 6.18
N ALA A 362 23.43 31.44 7.30
CA ALA A 362 23.12 30.02 7.39
C ALA A 362 21.64 29.72 7.07
N ARG A 363 20.70 30.49 7.63
CA ARG A 363 19.26 30.34 7.30
C ARG A 363 18.97 30.64 5.84
N LEU A 364 19.62 31.65 5.26
CA LEU A 364 19.44 32.03 3.86
C LEU A 364 19.99 30.96 2.91
N GLN A 365 21.13 30.34 3.25
CA GLN A 365 21.71 29.21 2.51
C GLN A 365 20.82 27.96 2.60
N LEU A 366 20.27 27.63 3.77
CA LEU A 366 19.29 26.55 3.93
C LEU A 366 18.01 26.81 3.10
N ARG A 367 17.47 28.03 3.17
CA ARG A 367 16.27 28.45 2.43
C ARG A 367 16.47 28.34 0.92
N TYR A 368 17.54 28.93 0.40
CA TYR A 368 17.92 28.93 -1.01
C TYR A 368 18.15 27.50 -1.53
N ALA A 369 18.91 26.67 -0.80
CA ALA A 369 19.15 25.29 -1.18
C ALA A 369 17.88 24.43 -1.20
N ASN A 370 16.95 24.62 -0.25
CA ASN A 370 15.68 23.89 -0.22
C ASN A 370 14.84 24.20 -1.47
N ILE A 371 14.67 25.49 -1.79
CA ILE A 371 13.90 25.92 -2.97
C ILE A 371 14.58 25.44 -4.27
N LEU A 372 15.92 25.54 -4.38
CA LEU A 372 16.65 24.98 -5.52
C LEU A 372 16.40 23.47 -5.68
N SER A 373 16.26 22.72 -4.59
CA SER A 373 16.05 21.27 -4.61
C SER A 373 14.61 20.82 -4.89
N GLU A 374 13.63 21.70 -4.63
CA GLU A 374 12.20 21.43 -4.84
C GLU A 374 11.70 21.93 -6.20
N GLU A 375 12.18 23.10 -6.65
CA GLU A 375 11.68 23.82 -7.83
C GLU A 375 12.62 23.77 -9.06
N THR A 376 13.86 23.30 -8.91
CA THR A 376 14.86 23.36 -10.00
C THR A 376 15.62 22.04 -10.19
N THR A 377 16.31 21.92 -11.33
CA THR A 377 17.23 20.82 -11.61
C THR A 377 18.67 21.08 -11.14
N ASN A 378 18.98 22.27 -10.58
CA ASN A 378 20.35 22.68 -10.25
C ASN A 378 20.83 22.16 -8.88
N VAL A 379 20.71 20.84 -8.67
CA VAL A 379 21.06 20.21 -7.39
C VAL A 379 22.57 20.35 -7.05
N MET A 380 23.45 20.58 -8.03
CA MET A 380 24.88 20.83 -7.74
C MET A 380 25.09 22.16 -6.99
N GLU A 381 24.30 23.19 -7.31
CA GLU A 381 24.32 24.48 -6.62
C GLU A 381 23.69 24.36 -5.23
N ALA A 382 22.59 23.61 -5.10
CA ALA A 382 21.99 23.30 -3.80
C ALA A 382 22.96 22.51 -2.89
N GLU A 383 23.62 21.46 -3.40
CA GLU A 383 24.61 20.65 -2.68
C GLU A 383 25.86 21.46 -2.29
N THR A 384 26.34 22.34 -3.19
CA THR A 384 27.42 23.29 -2.91
C THR A 384 27.03 24.28 -1.82
N THR A 385 25.78 24.78 -1.85
CA THR A 385 25.24 25.72 -0.86
C THR A 385 25.11 25.06 0.50
N LEU A 386 24.55 23.85 0.60
CA LEU A 386 24.49 23.11 1.88
C LEU A 386 25.88 22.78 2.42
N THR A 387 26.85 22.47 1.57
CA THR A 387 28.23 22.19 2.02
C THR A 387 28.88 23.43 2.62
N LYS A 388 28.70 24.62 2.01
CA LYS A 388 29.09 25.91 2.60
C LYS A 388 28.36 26.17 3.92
N GLY A 389 27.04 25.95 3.95
CA GLY A 389 26.20 26.18 5.12
C GLY A 389 26.55 25.30 6.32
N ILE A 390 26.81 24.00 6.08
CA ILE A 390 27.27 23.07 7.12
C ILE A 390 28.61 23.55 7.70
N THR A 391 29.56 23.92 6.85
CA THR A 391 30.86 24.46 7.27
C THR A 391 30.71 25.77 8.08
N LEU A 392 29.80 26.65 7.67
CA LEU A 392 29.49 27.89 8.39
C LEU A 392 28.85 27.60 9.77
N CYS A 393 27.90 26.67 9.83
CA CYS A 393 27.24 26.25 11.06
C CYS A 393 28.23 25.56 12.02
N GLU A 394 29.16 24.76 11.53
CA GLU A 394 30.22 24.14 12.34
C GLU A 394 31.16 25.19 12.94
N ARG A 395 31.64 26.14 12.14
CA ARG A 395 32.51 27.23 12.60
C ARG A 395 31.85 28.12 13.66
N ASN A 396 30.54 28.34 13.57
CA ASN A 396 29.76 29.18 14.49
C ASN A 396 28.99 28.39 15.57
N ARG A 397 29.13 27.05 15.60
CA ARG A 397 28.46 26.13 16.55
C ARG A 397 26.92 26.12 16.50
N PHE A 398 26.31 26.42 15.35
CA PHE A 398 24.87 26.30 15.11
C PHE A 398 24.48 24.84 14.83
N ALA A 399 24.42 24.02 15.87
CA ALA A 399 24.17 22.58 15.73
C ALA A 399 22.76 22.27 15.19
N ASP A 400 21.77 23.09 15.55
CA ASP A 400 20.41 23.05 15.03
C ASP A 400 20.34 23.22 13.49
N LEU A 401 20.94 24.29 12.96
CA LEU A 401 20.98 24.56 11.52
C LEU A 401 21.88 23.54 10.79
N LYS A 402 22.99 23.10 11.40
CA LYS A 402 23.84 22.02 10.87
C LYS A 402 23.02 20.76 10.62
N TYR A 403 22.25 20.28 11.61
CA TYR A 403 21.47 19.06 11.45
C TYR A 403 20.35 19.22 10.43
N MET A 404 19.67 20.37 10.39
CA MET A 404 18.64 20.63 9.38
C MET A 404 19.21 20.64 7.95
N MET A 405 20.39 21.23 7.74
CA MET A 405 21.11 21.16 6.46
C MET A 405 21.57 19.74 6.11
N GLN A 406 22.03 18.95 7.09
CA GLN A 406 22.40 17.55 6.88
C GLN A 406 21.19 16.66 6.52
N PHE A 407 20.03 16.92 7.13
CA PHE A 407 18.77 16.24 6.83
C PHE A 407 18.33 16.51 5.38
N LEU A 408 18.38 17.77 4.95
CA LEU A 408 18.12 18.14 3.54
C LEU A 408 19.17 17.55 2.59
N GLN A 409 20.46 17.56 2.95
CA GLN A 409 21.54 16.93 2.15
C GLN A 409 21.26 15.45 1.88
N VAL A 410 20.81 14.69 2.89
CA VAL A 410 20.40 13.29 2.73
C VAL A 410 19.19 13.14 1.80
N LYS A 411 18.17 14.01 1.93
CA LYS A 411 16.99 14.03 1.02
C LYS A 411 17.37 14.32 -0.44
N MET A 412 18.28 15.26 -0.71
CA MET A 412 18.74 15.52 -2.09
C MET A 412 19.60 14.37 -2.63
N LEU A 413 20.45 13.79 -1.78
CA LEU A 413 21.35 12.71 -2.20
C LEU A 413 20.59 11.42 -2.53
N SER A 414 19.46 11.14 -1.87
CA SER A 414 18.66 9.93 -2.15
C SER A 414 18.04 9.95 -3.55
N GLN A 415 17.53 11.11 -3.99
CA GLN A 415 16.96 11.35 -5.32
C GLN A 415 17.96 11.05 -6.46
N ARG A 416 19.27 11.16 -6.20
CA ARG A 416 20.34 10.95 -7.20
C ARG A 416 21.13 9.66 -7.03
N ARG A 417 21.41 9.25 -5.78
CA ARG A 417 22.35 8.19 -5.42
C ARG A 417 21.91 7.50 -4.12
N GLY A 418 20.80 6.77 -4.15
CA GLY A 418 20.23 6.10 -2.96
C GLY A 418 21.23 5.33 -2.08
N LYS A 419 22.18 4.57 -2.67
CA LYS A 419 23.26 3.89 -1.91
C LYS A 419 24.16 4.85 -1.13
N ALA A 420 24.50 6.00 -1.71
CA ALA A 420 25.30 7.02 -1.03
C ALA A 420 24.50 7.70 0.08
N ALA A 421 23.21 8.00 -0.14
CA ALA A 421 22.34 8.55 0.90
C ALA A 421 22.21 7.64 2.13
N MET A 422 22.13 6.32 1.93
CA MET A 422 22.14 5.34 3.02
C MET A 422 23.44 5.39 3.84
N ILE A 423 24.60 5.45 3.17
CA ILE A 423 25.91 5.57 3.84
C ILE A 423 26.00 6.90 4.60
N THR A 424 25.55 8.01 4.00
CA THR A 424 25.55 9.33 4.65
C THR A 424 24.64 9.39 5.86
N VAL A 425 23.41 8.85 5.79
CA VAL A 425 22.49 8.87 6.95
C VAL A 425 22.96 7.95 8.07
N ASP A 426 23.58 6.80 7.77
CA ASP A 426 24.24 5.96 8.79
C ASP A 426 25.43 6.66 9.46
N GLY A 427 26.14 7.54 8.73
CA GLY A 427 27.10 8.47 9.32
C GLY A 427 26.42 9.45 10.30
N ARG A 428 25.34 10.12 9.88
CA ARG A 428 24.64 11.13 10.71
C ARG A 428 23.95 10.55 11.94
N ILE A 429 23.45 9.31 11.85
CA ILE A 429 22.93 8.56 13.00
C ILE A 429 24.04 8.35 14.03
N LYS A 430 25.21 7.85 13.61
CA LYS A 430 26.37 7.65 14.51
C LYS A 430 26.90 8.97 15.09
N ASP A 431 27.01 10.02 14.27
CA ASP A 431 27.39 11.37 14.71
C ASP A 431 26.46 11.87 15.84
N ALA A 432 25.14 11.69 15.70
CA ALA A 432 24.14 12.10 16.68
C ALA A 432 24.08 11.18 17.92
N GLU A 433 24.32 9.88 17.77
CA GLU A 433 24.38 8.90 18.87
C GLU A 433 25.59 9.15 19.79
N VAL A 434 26.78 9.40 19.22
CA VAL A 434 27.99 9.77 19.99
C VAL A 434 27.78 11.08 20.78
N LEU A 435 27.07 12.04 20.20
CA LEU A 435 26.70 13.31 20.84
C LEU A 435 25.45 13.21 21.74
N LYS A 436 24.82 12.03 21.84
CA LYS A 436 23.61 11.73 22.63
C LYS A 436 22.36 12.54 22.24
N HIS A 437 22.33 13.14 21.05
CA HIS A 437 21.24 13.99 20.56
C HIS A 437 20.03 13.16 20.06
N ALA A 438 19.35 12.46 20.98
CA ALA A 438 18.33 11.44 20.66
C ALA A 438 17.21 11.92 19.70
N HIS A 439 16.78 13.18 19.84
CA HIS A 439 15.82 13.84 18.96
C HIS A 439 16.22 13.75 17.47
N TRP A 440 17.49 14.02 17.16
CA TRP A 440 18.04 13.90 15.82
C TRP A 440 18.31 12.45 15.41
N VAL A 441 18.62 11.57 16.37
CA VAL A 441 18.72 10.11 16.11
C VAL A 441 17.37 9.57 15.62
N TYR A 442 16.25 9.95 16.24
CA TYR A 442 14.92 9.61 15.72
C TYR A 442 14.68 10.20 14.33
N ALA A 443 14.92 11.50 14.12
CA ALA A 443 14.71 12.15 12.83
C ALA A 443 15.47 11.48 11.68
N PHE A 444 16.77 11.20 11.86
CA PHE A 444 17.59 10.51 10.85
C PHE A 444 17.18 9.03 10.67
N ARG A 445 16.77 8.33 11.73
CA ARG A 445 16.28 6.96 11.61
C ARG A 445 14.93 6.87 10.91
N PHE A 446 13.97 7.77 11.18
CA PHE A 446 12.72 7.83 10.41
C PHE A 446 12.99 8.18 8.94
N LEU A 447 13.86 9.16 8.66
CA LEU A 447 14.29 9.46 7.29
C LEU A 447 14.87 8.21 6.59
N LYS A 448 15.75 7.45 7.28
CA LYS A 448 16.29 6.19 6.75
C LYS A 448 15.20 5.15 6.44
N ALA A 449 14.18 5.03 7.29
CA ALA A 449 13.03 4.15 7.04
C ALA A 449 12.26 4.56 5.77
N SER A 450 11.91 5.85 5.63
CA SER A 450 11.25 6.37 4.43
C SER A 450 12.08 6.11 3.18
N LEU A 451 13.40 6.38 3.22
CA LEU A 451 14.28 6.15 2.07
C LEU A 451 14.36 4.67 1.62
N TYR A 452 14.17 3.69 2.51
CA TYR A 452 14.04 2.29 2.09
C TYR A 452 12.67 2.03 1.44
N LEU A 453 11.59 2.53 2.04
CA LEU A 453 10.20 2.27 1.62
C LEU A 453 9.80 2.99 0.32
N GLU A 454 10.44 4.12 0.02
CA GLU A 454 10.32 4.91 -1.21
C GLU A 454 11.27 4.46 -2.33
N SER A 455 12.28 3.63 -2.02
CA SER A 455 13.26 3.20 -3.03
C SER A 455 12.61 2.33 -4.13
N PRO A 456 13.09 2.37 -5.39
CA PRO A 456 12.47 1.62 -6.50
C PRO A 456 12.41 0.11 -6.28
N ASN A 457 13.42 -0.45 -5.59
CA ASN A 457 13.48 -1.84 -5.16
C ASN A 457 13.43 -1.86 -3.61
N PRO A 458 12.25 -1.74 -2.99
CA PRO A 458 12.13 -1.54 -1.55
C PRO A 458 12.59 -2.77 -0.77
N SER A 459 13.73 -2.65 -0.10
CA SER A 459 14.25 -3.72 0.76
C SER A 459 13.56 -3.68 2.12
N GLU A 460 12.59 -4.58 2.32
CA GLU A 460 11.77 -4.62 3.54
C GLU A 460 12.60 -4.87 4.80
N ALA A 461 13.48 -5.88 4.80
CA ALA A 461 14.24 -6.29 5.99
C ALA A 461 14.97 -5.13 6.70
N PRO A 462 15.85 -4.34 6.03
CA PRO A 462 16.54 -3.23 6.69
C PRO A 462 15.61 -2.06 7.05
N ALA A 463 14.44 -1.92 6.41
CA ALA A 463 13.43 -0.96 6.83
C ALA A 463 12.78 -1.37 8.17
N LEU A 464 12.37 -2.64 8.26
CA LEU A 464 11.76 -3.24 9.47
C LEU A 464 12.76 -3.28 10.63
N GLU A 465 14.01 -3.65 10.39
CA GLU A 465 15.11 -3.60 11.39
C GLU A 465 15.34 -2.19 11.93
N ASN A 466 15.34 -1.19 11.05
CA ASN A 466 15.52 0.20 11.45
C ASN A 466 14.31 0.76 12.21
N LEU A 467 13.08 0.37 11.86
CA LEU A 467 11.87 0.68 12.65
C LEU A 467 11.92 0.04 14.04
N LYS A 468 12.38 -1.22 14.15
CA LYS A 468 12.62 -1.87 15.45
C LYS A 468 13.70 -1.18 16.28
N ALA A 469 14.75 -0.66 15.64
CA ALA A 469 15.77 0.12 16.33
C ALA A 469 15.20 1.44 16.90
N ILE A 470 14.26 2.10 16.20
CA ILE A 470 13.52 3.26 16.72
C ILE A 470 12.66 2.85 17.93
N ALA A 471 11.87 1.78 17.80
CA ALA A 471 11.01 1.29 18.88
C ALA A 471 11.83 0.90 20.13
N ASN A 472 12.94 0.19 19.97
CA ASN A 472 13.82 -0.17 21.07
C ASN A 472 14.40 1.07 21.78
N LEU A 473 14.86 2.08 21.03
CA LEU A 473 15.35 3.34 21.60
C LEU A 473 14.25 4.12 22.34
N ALA A 474 13.04 4.18 21.76
CA ALA A 474 11.88 4.83 22.36
C ALA A 474 11.46 4.16 23.67
N SER A 475 11.39 2.82 23.69
CA SER A 475 11.04 2.06 24.90
C SER A 475 12.12 2.08 25.98
N GLN A 476 13.39 2.36 25.65
CA GLN A 476 14.46 2.59 26.62
C GLN A 476 14.43 3.99 27.23
N ARG A 477 13.78 4.95 26.55
CA ARG A 477 13.76 6.36 26.92
C ARG A 477 12.45 6.86 27.51
N GLY A 478 11.37 6.08 27.39
CA GLY A 478 10.01 6.51 27.74
C GLY A 478 9.35 7.37 26.66
N ASP A 479 9.87 7.41 25.43
CA ASP A 479 9.29 8.22 24.35
C ASP A 479 8.14 7.46 23.67
N HIS A 480 7.08 7.15 24.43
CA HIS A 480 6.08 6.14 24.08
C HIS A 480 5.29 6.43 22.80
N ALA A 481 5.03 7.70 22.46
CA ALA A 481 4.41 8.06 21.17
C ALA A 481 5.27 7.66 19.96
N VAL A 482 6.60 7.78 20.08
CA VAL A 482 7.55 7.35 19.04
C VAL A 482 7.58 5.82 18.90
N PHE A 483 7.43 5.09 20.01
CA PHE A 483 7.28 3.63 20.00
C PHE A 483 6.02 3.18 19.25
N VAL A 484 4.88 3.82 19.52
CA VAL A 484 3.59 3.53 18.86
C VAL A 484 3.69 3.73 17.35
N VAL A 485 4.22 4.88 16.90
CA VAL A 485 4.38 5.15 15.45
C VAL A 485 5.36 4.19 14.79
N ALA A 486 6.48 3.86 15.41
CA ALA A 486 7.42 2.87 14.87
C ALA A 486 6.77 1.49 14.69
N SER A 487 5.95 1.05 15.65
CA SER A 487 5.21 -0.21 15.60
C SER A 487 4.14 -0.22 14.49
N LEU A 488 3.34 0.86 14.38
CA LEU A 488 2.32 0.99 13.32
C LEU A 488 2.95 1.07 11.92
N LEU A 489 4.11 1.72 11.77
CA LEU A 489 4.86 1.73 10.52
C LEU A 489 5.49 0.36 10.17
N GLU A 490 5.88 -0.47 11.14
CA GLU A 490 6.26 -1.87 10.85
C GLU A 490 5.04 -2.63 10.31
N GLY A 491 3.88 -2.51 10.97
CA GLY A 491 2.63 -3.13 10.54
C GLY A 491 2.21 -2.73 9.12
N LEU A 492 2.25 -1.43 8.78
CA LEU A 492 1.98 -0.94 7.42
C LEU A 492 2.99 -1.46 6.39
N SER A 493 4.27 -1.57 6.77
CA SER A 493 5.32 -2.10 5.89
C SER A 493 5.10 -3.58 5.55
N LEU A 494 4.55 -4.36 6.50
CA LEU A 494 4.15 -5.75 6.31
C LEU A 494 2.85 -5.88 5.50
N LEU A 495 1.87 -4.99 5.74
CA LEU A 495 0.61 -4.90 5.00
C LEU A 495 0.85 -4.60 3.50
N LYS A 496 1.96 -3.91 3.16
CA LYS A 496 2.37 -3.63 1.78
C LYS A 496 2.82 -4.86 1.00
N THR A 497 3.23 -5.96 1.66
CA THR A 497 3.86 -7.12 1.00
C THR A 497 3.23 -8.47 1.28
N MET A 498 2.41 -8.62 2.33
CA MET A 498 1.47 -9.74 2.57
C MET A 498 2.05 -11.14 2.26
N LYS A 499 3.21 -11.42 2.84
CA LYS A 499 3.82 -12.77 2.86
C LYS A 499 3.15 -13.65 3.91
N ASP A 500 3.50 -14.92 3.94
CA ASP A 500 3.12 -15.82 5.03
C ASP A 500 3.51 -15.25 6.40
N ASP A 501 2.69 -15.55 7.41
CA ASP A 501 2.71 -14.96 8.76
C ASP A 501 2.58 -13.42 8.86
N ALA A 502 2.47 -12.66 7.76
CA ALA A 502 2.34 -11.20 7.82
C ALA A 502 1.13 -10.77 8.65
N VAL A 503 0.01 -11.50 8.59
CA VAL A 503 -1.17 -11.29 9.46
C VAL A 503 -0.79 -11.33 10.94
N ILE A 504 -0.11 -12.38 11.39
CA ILE A 504 0.27 -12.58 12.80
C ILE A 504 1.23 -11.47 13.23
N ARG A 505 2.17 -11.11 12.36
CA ARG A 505 3.12 -10.02 12.63
C ARG A 505 2.46 -8.65 12.70
N ILE A 506 1.50 -8.34 11.82
CA ILE A 506 0.72 -7.09 11.87
C ILE A 506 -0.09 -7.00 13.16
N GLN A 507 -0.74 -8.10 13.58
CA GLN A 507 -1.44 -8.16 14.87
C GLN A 507 -0.49 -7.98 16.06
N SER A 508 0.74 -8.50 15.98
CA SER A 508 1.79 -8.25 16.98
C SER A 508 2.22 -6.77 17.01
N CYS A 509 2.35 -6.11 15.86
CA CYS A 509 2.65 -4.67 15.78
C CYS A 509 1.51 -3.80 16.36
N ILE A 510 0.24 -4.19 16.15
CA ILE A 510 -0.93 -3.53 16.75
C ILE A 510 -0.91 -3.75 18.28
N ALA A 511 -0.68 -4.98 18.76
CA ALA A 511 -0.59 -5.28 20.18
C ALA A 511 0.59 -4.54 20.88
N GLN A 512 1.69 -4.31 20.17
CA GLN A 512 2.78 -3.45 20.63
C GLN A 512 2.34 -1.99 20.73
N ALA A 513 1.67 -1.44 19.71
CA ALA A 513 1.11 -0.09 19.77
C ALA A 513 0.14 0.09 20.95
N SER A 514 -0.73 -0.90 21.21
CA SER A 514 -1.64 -0.92 22.37
C SER A 514 -0.97 -1.12 23.73
N LYS A 515 0.34 -1.42 23.81
CA LYS A 515 1.04 -1.68 25.09
C LYS A 515 0.92 -0.53 26.09
N TYR A 516 0.93 0.71 25.59
CA TYR A 516 0.94 1.94 26.39
C TYR A 516 -0.40 2.69 26.35
N GLN A 517 -1.50 2.03 25.94
CA GLN A 517 -2.83 2.62 25.69
C GLN A 517 -3.56 3.24 26.90
N LEU A 518 -2.88 3.39 28.04
CA LEU A 518 -3.39 4.02 29.27
C LEU A 518 -2.57 5.27 29.64
N GLU A 519 -1.64 5.69 28.78
CA GLU A 519 -0.82 6.89 28.95
C GLU A 519 -1.33 8.02 28.05
N ASP A 520 -1.61 9.19 28.63
CA ASP A 520 -2.04 10.37 27.88
C ASP A 520 -1.05 10.77 26.77
N SER A 521 0.24 10.42 26.93
CA SER A 521 1.30 10.70 25.95
C SER A 521 1.10 10.01 24.60
N VAL A 522 0.32 8.93 24.53
CA VAL A 522 0.05 8.17 23.28
C VAL A 522 -1.35 8.36 22.72
N HIS A 523 -2.24 9.08 23.42
CA HIS A 523 -3.63 9.31 23.00
C HIS A 523 -3.74 10.35 21.87
N ILE A 524 -3.24 9.99 20.69
CA ILE A 524 -3.19 10.83 19.48
C ILE A 524 -4.20 10.28 18.46
N LEU A 525 -5.30 11.02 18.23
CA LEU A 525 -6.44 10.59 17.40
C LEU A 525 -6.04 10.08 16.01
N GLN A 526 -5.03 10.70 15.39
CA GLN A 526 -4.53 10.32 14.07
C GLN A 526 -3.89 8.91 14.06
N LEU A 527 -3.36 8.45 15.21
CA LEU A 527 -2.75 7.13 15.39
C LEU A 527 -3.80 6.06 15.76
N ASP A 528 -4.78 6.41 16.58
CA ASP A 528 -5.96 5.57 16.88
C ASP A 528 -6.65 5.12 15.59
N ILE A 529 -6.98 6.08 14.71
CA ILE A 529 -7.61 5.80 13.42
C ILE A 529 -6.67 4.98 12.52
N LEU A 530 -5.35 5.20 12.58
CA LEU A 530 -4.40 4.40 11.81
C LEU A 530 -4.34 2.94 12.29
N ALA A 531 -4.31 2.69 13.60
CA ALA A 531 -4.31 1.36 14.18
C ALA A 531 -5.57 0.57 13.79
N LEU A 532 -6.74 1.21 13.90
CA LEU A 532 -8.03 0.61 13.50
C LEU A 532 -8.13 0.37 11.99
N MET A 533 -7.58 1.26 11.16
CA MET A 533 -7.50 1.07 9.70
C MET A 533 -6.56 -0.07 9.30
N LEU A 534 -5.39 -0.17 9.95
CA LEU A 534 -4.44 -1.27 9.75
C LEU A 534 -5.06 -2.62 10.14
N ASP A 535 -5.79 -2.66 11.25
CA ASP A 535 -6.47 -3.86 11.73
C ASP A 535 -7.65 -4.28 10.82
N LEU A 536 -8.44 -3.31 10.34
CA LEU A 536 -9.49 -3.56 9.34
C LEU A 536 -8.87 -4.08 8.02
N ALA A 537 -7.80 -3.47 7.52
CA ALA A 537 -7.11 -3.91 6.31
C ALA A 537 -6.57 -5.35 6.43
N CYS A 538 -5.95 -5.68 7.57
CA CYS A 538 -5.50 -7.02 7.91
C CYS A 538 -6.67 -8.03 7.96
N SER A 539 -7.85 -7.61 8.41
CA SER A 539 -9.05 -8.45 8.54
C SER A 539 -9.78 -8.65 7.20
N LEU A 540 -9.75 -7.64 6.32
CA LEU A 540 -10.21 -7.73 4.93
C LEU A 540 -9.36 -8.73 4.13
N TYR A 541 -8.03 -8.70 4.31
CA TYR A 541 -7.13 -9.67 3.67
C TYR A 541 -7.37 -11.12 4.14
N GLN A 542 -7.69 -11.31 5.43
CA GLN A 542 -8.08 -12.61 5.99
C GLN A 542 -9.47 -13.10 5.52
N LYS A 543 -10.31 -12.23 4.95
CA LYS A 543 -11.66 -12.53 4.45
C LYS A 543 -12.55 -13.21 5.49
N SER A 544 -12.67 -12.56 6.65
CA SER A 544 -13.53 -13.01 7.76
C SER A 544 -14.74 -12.09 7.94
N PRO A 545 -15.92 -12.43 7.36
CA PRO A 545 -17.13 -11.59 7.36
C PRO A 545 -17.53 -10.98 8.71
N GLN A 546 -17.55 -11.80 9.77
CA GLN A 546 -17.97 -11.35 11.10
C GLN A 546 -16.96 -10.37 11.72
N VAL A 547 -15.66 -10.66 11.59
CA VAL A 547 -14.58 -9.83 12.14
C VAL A 547 -14.49 -8.50 11.39
N VAL A 548 -14.61 -8.51 10.07
CA VAL A 548 -14.68 -7.30 9.23
C VAL A 548 -15.89 -6.44 9.63
N THR A 549 -17.08 -7.03 9.74
CA THR A 549 -18.31 -6.30 10.10
C THR A 549 -18.23 -5.69 11.51
N GLN A 550 -17.54 -6.36 12.45
CA GLN A 550 -17.29 -5.81 13.79
C GLN A 550 -16.31 -4.63 13.75
N LYS A 551 -15.19 -4.77 13.03
CA LYS A 551 -14.13 -3.74 12.98
C LYS A 551 -14.56 -2.49 12.22
N VAL A 552 -15.37 -2.63 11.16
CA VAL A 552 -16.02 -1.47 10.49
C VAL A 552 -16.87 -0.68 11.49
N ARG A 553 -17.65 -1.35 12.36
CA ARG A 553 -18.50 -0.66 13.36
C ARG A 553 -17.68 0.06 14.44
N VAL A 554 -16.58 -0.54 14.92
CA VAL A 554 -15.67 0.11 15.88
C VAL A 554 -15.01 1.35 15.26
N LEU A 555 -14.50 1.21 14.03
CA LEU A 555 -13.84 2.28 13.29
C LEU A 555 -14.80 3.44 12.98
N GLN A 556 -16.03 3.17 12.57
CA GLN A 556 -17.08 4.18 12.37
C GLN A 556 -17.38 4.94 13.67
N SER A 557 -17.60 4.24 14.79
CA SER A 557 -17.84 4.88 16.08
C SER A 557 -16.69 5.79 16.54
N ARG A 558 -15.43 5.41 16.28
CA ARG A 558 -14.28 6.30 16.55
C ARG A 558 -14.17 7.46 15.57
N LEU A 559 -14.49 7.29 14.28
CA LEU A 559 -14.61 8.41 13.34
C LEU A 559 -15.70 9.40 13.75
N ASP A 560 -16.89 8.93 14.14
CA ASP A 560 -17.99 9.80 14.55
C ASP A 560 -17.60 10.64 15.78
N THR A 561 -16.83 10.05 16.71
CA THR A 561 -16.20 10.76 17.83
C THR A 561 -15.12 11.75 17.37
N CYS A 562 -14.33 11.40 16.36
CA CYS A 562 -13.30 12.29 15.80
C CYS A 562 -13.88 13.44 14.98
N LEU A 563 -15.11 13.35 14.45
CA LEU A 563 -15.75 14.46 13.74
C LEU A 563 -15.90 15.68 14.65
N SER A 564 -16.39 15.47 15.88
CA SER A 564 -16.65 16.50 16.88
C SER A 564 -15.41 17.04 17.61
N SER A 565 -14.25 16.39 17.53
CA SER A 565 -13.00 16.96 18.08
C SER A 565 -12.38 18.00 17.15
N GLU A 566 -12.01 19.15 17.72
CA GLU A 566 -11.26 20.22 17.07
C GLU A 566 -9.73 19.99 17.07
N GLU A 567 -9.23 19.05 17.90
CA GLU A 567 -7.80 18.74 18.08
C GLU A 567 -7.12 18.33 16.76
N TRP A 568 -7.88 17.71 15.86
CA TRP A 568 -7.44 17.37 14.51
C TRP A 568 -8.03 18.35 13.49
N GLY A 569 -7.28 19.41 13.19
CA GLY A 569 -7.63 20.39 12.17
C GLY A 569 -7.84 19.76 10.78
N LEU A 570 -8.91 20.18 10.08
CA LEU A 570 -9.42 19.54 8.85
C LEU A 570 -8.35 19.28 7.78
N THR A 571 -7.46 20.26 7.56
CA THR A 571 -6.39 20.24 6.55
C THR A 571 -4.99 20.08 7.16
N SER A 572 -4.88 19.81 8.47
CA SER A 572 -3.57 19.67 9.11
C SER A 572 -2.92 18.36 8.69
N THR A 573 -1.74 18.46 8.08
CA THR A 573 -0.88 17.33 7.72
C THR A 573 0.33 17.18 8.64
N GLU A 574 0.42 17.98 9.72
CA GLU A 574 1.44 17.80 10.77
C GLU A 574 0.93 16.83 11.86
N LEU A 575 1.74 15.82 12.15
CA LEU A 575 1.63 14.95 13.32
C LEU A 575 2.73 15.31 14.31
N PHE A 576 2.36 15.52 15.57
CA PHE A 576 3.29 15.85 16.66
C PHE A 576 3.47 14.64 17.58
N LEU A 577 4.70 14.15 17.71
CA LEU A 577 5.04 13.09 18.65
C LEU A 577 5.85 13.66 19.82
N PRO A 578 5.33 13.63 21.07
CA PRO A 578 6.08 14.10 22.23
C PRO A 578 7.31 13.22 22.50
N ILE A 579 8.42 13.88 22.81
CA ILE A 579 9.71 13.29 23.21
C ILE A 579 10.19 14.03 24.46
N HIS A 580 10.70 13.29 25.46
CA HIS A 580 11.16 13.90 26.71
C HIS A 580 12.34 14.86 26.48
N LYS A 581 12.20 16.11 26.96
CA LYS A 581 13.23 17.14 26.88
C LYS A 581 14.55 16.68 27.49
N GLN A 582 15.65 17.03 26.83
CA GLN A 582 17.00 16.83 27.35
C GLN A 582 17.63 18.17 27.72
N SER A 583 18.48 18.19 28.76
CA SER A 583 19.07 19.40 29.36
C SER A 583 19.90 20.29 28.40
N ASN A 584 20.22 19.79 27.20
CA ASN A 584 21.02 20.47 26.19
C ASN A 584 20.25 20.76 24.88
N ASN A 585 18.93 20.49 24.82
CA ASN A 585 18.10 20.62 23.60
C ASN A 585 18.13 22.02 22.99
N HIS A 586 18.24 23.07 23.81
CA HIS A 586 18.27 24.49 23.41
C HIS A 586 19.38 24.88 22.41
N ARG A 587 20.34 23.98 22.11
CA ARG A 587 21.42 24.18 21.12
C ARG A 587 21.23 23.41 19.82
N VAL A 588 20.29 22.46 19.81
CA VAL A 588 20.07 21.49 18.71
C VAL A 588 18.64 21.49 18.18
N ILE A 589 17.69 22.11 18.88
CA ILE A 589 16.30 22.35 18.48
C ILE A 589 16.04 23.85 18.57
N SER A 590 15.37 24.43 17.58
CA SER A 590 15.00 25.85 17.54
C SER A 590 13.79 26.09 16.62
N GLY A 591 13.34 27.35 16.50
CA GLY A 591 12.33 27.71 15.50
C GLY A 591 12.73 27.37 14.06
N ASP A 592 14.03 27.34 13.76
CA ASP A 592 14.54 27.01 12.42
C ASP A 592 14.54 25.48 12.13
N THR A 593 14.28 24.63 13.15
CA THR A 593 14.13 23.18 13.00
C THR A 593 12.67 22.71 13.02
N ALA A 594 11.71 23.62 13.23
CA ALA A 594 10.33 23.33 13.63
C ALA A 594 9.43 22.57 12.62
N SER A 595 9.96 22.24 11.44
CA SER A 595 9.33 21.34 10.45
C SER A 595 9.73 19.87 10.62
N ILE A 596 10.74 19.57 11.46
CA ILE A 596 11.20 18.22 11.81
C ILE A 596 11.24 18.05 13.34
N LEU A 597 11.78 19.03 14.07
CA LEU A 597 11.84 19.06 15.54
C LEU A 597 11.40 20.43 16.02
N ARG A 598 10.26 20.49 16.72
CA ARG A 598 9.67 21.71 17.26
C ARG A 598 9.90 21.75 18.78
N PRO A 599 10.47 22.83 19.33
CA PRO A 599 10.61 22.95 20.77
C PRO A 599 9.22 23.11 21.41
N GLY A 600 8.97 22.41 22.51
CA GLY A 600 7.78 22.63 23.34
C GLY A 600 7.95 23.88 24.22
N GLN A 601 6.83 24.45 24.67
CA GLN A 601 6.79 25.65 25.53
C GLN A 601 7.65 25.48 26.78
N GLU A 602 8.14 26.56 27.39
CA GLU A 602 9.13 26.48 28.49
C GLU A 602 8.66 25.63 29.70
N HIS A 603 7.35 25.50 29.90
CA HIS A 603 6.76 24.72 30.99
C HIS A 603 6.27 23.33 30.56
N GLU A 604 6.30 22.99 29.27
CA GLU A 604 5.99 21.64 28.78
C GLU A 604 7.19 20.70 29.00
N PRO A 605 6.99 19.43 29.43
CA PRO A 605 8.07 18.47 29.66
C PRO A 605 8.66 17.88 28.37
N CYS A 606 8.01 18.08 27.23
CA CYS A 606 8.34 17.44 25.95
C CYS A 606 8.73 18.47 24.88
N ASP A 607 9.61 18.06 23.98
CA ASP A 607 9.74 18.63 22.63
C ASP A 607 9.02 17.70 21.64
N TYR A 608 8.78 18.16 20.41
CA TYR A 608 7.96 17.41 19.44
C TYR A 608 8.75 17.04 18.19
N LEU A 609 8.75 15.74 17.83
CA LEU A 609 9.07 15.29 16.48
C LEU A 609 7.85 15.56 15.59
N VAL A 610 8.07 16.31 14.51
CA VAL A 610 7.04 16.69 13.54
C VAL A 610 7.15 15.77 12.33
N MET A 611 6.02 15.19 11.92
CA MET A 611 5.95 14.28 10.78
C MET A 611 4.86 14.72 9.81
N SER A 612 5.10 14.60 8.50
CA SER A 612 4.04 14.70 7.50
C SER A 612 3.14 13.47 7.58
N PHE A 613 1.84 13.68 7.76
CA PHE A 613 0.85 12.64 8.01
C PHE A 613 -0.46 12.92 7.26
N TRP A 614 -1.47 12.06 7.40
CA TRP A 614 -2.76 12.29 6.74
C TRP A 614 -3.58 13.40 7.41
N SER A 615 -4.25 14.22 6.61
CA SER A 615 -5.25 15.17 7.13
C SER A 615 -6.55 14.48 7.53
N LYS A 616 -7.41 15.15 8.32
CA LYS A 616 -8.73 14.62 8.70
C LYS A 616 -9.57 14.30 7.45
N ILE A 617 -9.51 15.16 6.42
CA ILE A 617 -10.18 14.91 5.12
C ILE A 617 -9.65 13.63 4.44
N GLU A 618 -8.33 13.41 4.42
CA GLU A 618 -7.73 12.22 3.83
C GLU A 618 -8.09 10.94 4.59
N ALA A 619 -7.95 10.95 5.92
CA ALA A 619 -8.24 9.79 6.75
C ALA A 619 -9.70 9.36 6.63
N PHE A 620 -10.65 10.30 6.62
CA PHE A 620 -12.07 10.00 6.38
C PHE A 620 -12.31 9.48 4.94
N THR A 621 -11.69 10.07 3.92
CA THR A 621 -11.81 9.59 2.53
C THR A 621 -11.34 8.14 2.37
N VAL A 622 -10.17 7.81 2.92
CA VAL A 622 -9.63 6.43 2.89
C VAL A 622 -10.50 5.50 3.74
N THR A 623 -10.97 5.94 4.91
CA THR A 623 -11.79 5.11 5.80
C THR A 623 -13.20 4.84 5.23
N TYR A 624 -13.83 5.79 4.55
CA TYR A 624 -15.09 5.54 3.84
C TYR A 624 -14.89 4.53 2.70
N THR A 625 -13.75 4.60 1.99
CA THR A 625 -13.38 3.61 0.97
C THR A 625 -13.27 2.20 1.56
N TYR A 626 -12.51 2.05 2.65
CA TYR A 626 -12.34 0.77 3.38
C TYR A 626 -13.61 0.28 4.08
N SER A 627 -14.44 1.18 4.59
CA SER A 627 -15.75 0.83 5.18
C SER A 627 -16.69 0.25 4.12
N GLY A 628 -16.76 0.85 2.93
CA GLY A 628 -17.52 0.31 1.80
C GLY A 628 -16.99 -1.07 1.37
N LEU A 629 -15.67 -1.27 1.30
CA LEU A 629 -15.06 -2.59 1.08
C LEU A 629 -15.48 -3.61 2.14
N GLY A 630 -15.59 -3.21 3.42
CA GLY A 630 -16.07 -4.08 4.49
C GLY A 630 -17.53 -4.51 4.35
N LEU A 631 -18.39 -3.66 3.80
CA LEU A 631 -19.79 -3.98 3.53
C LEU A 631 -19.97 -5.02 2.40
N LEU A 632 -18.96 -5.23 1.54
CA LEU A 632 -18.99 -6.30 0.54
C LEU A 632 -19.09 -7.69 1.17
N TYR A 633 -18.45 -7.87 2.34
CA TYR A 633 -18.43 -9.12 3.12
C TYR A 633 -19.57 -9.20 4.16
N GLN A 634 -20.52 -8.26 4.16
CA GLN A 634 -21.69 -8.32 5.05
C GLN A 634 -22.83 -9.11 4.39
N HIS A 635 -23.51 -9.95 5.19
CA HIS A 635 -24.71 -10.67 4.77
C HIS A 635 -25.86 -10.41 5.77
N PRO A 636 -27.05 -9.94 5.32
CA PRO A 636 -27.34 -9.47 3.96
C PRO A 636 -26.48 -8.25 3.58
N ARG A 637 -26.21 -8.14 2.28
CA ARG A 637 -25.34 -7.10 1.70
C ARG A 637 -26.07 -5.76 1.65
N ASN A 638 -25.39 -4.66 1.94
CA ASN A 638 -25.99 -3.33 1.97
C ASN A 638 -25.35 -2.41 0.90
N ASP A 639 -25.65 -2.72 -0.36
CA ASP A 639 -25.09 -2.03 -1.53
C ASP A 639 -25.45 -0.54 -1.54
N LYS A 640 -26.64 -0.16 -1.05
CA LYS A 640 -27.02 1.25 -0.86
C LYS A 640 -26.03 1.97 0.07
N ARG A 641 -25.77 1.43 1.27
CA ARG A 641 -24.86 2.06 2.23
C ARG A 641 -23.40 2.05 1.75
N MET A 642 -22.99 1.01 1.02
CA MET A 642 -21.69 0.95 0.35
C MET A 642 -21.53 2.09 -0.67
N PHE A 643 -22.52 2.31 -1.54
CA PHE A 643 -22.50 3.42 -2.51
C PHE A 643 -22.66 4.80 -1.85
N GLU A 644 -23.37 4.93 -0.73
CA GLU A 644 -23.38 6.17 0.07
C GLU A 644 -21.96 6.52 0.57
N LEU A 645 -21.21 5.54 1.10
CA LEU A 645 -19.85 5.75 1.62
C LEU A 645 -18.84 6.06 0.50
N TRP A 646 -18.86 5.31 -0.61
CA TRP A 646 -18.00 5.59 -1.77
C TRP A 646 -18.38 6.88 -2.49
N GLY A 647 -19.68 7.20 -2.54
CA GLY A 647 -20.19 8.47 -3.05
C GLY A 647 -19.71 9.65 -2.21
N GLU A 648 -19.70 9.54 -0.87
CA GLU A 648 -19.18 10.59 -0.01
C GLU A 648 -17.64 10.72 -0.12
N ALA A 649 -16.90 9.62 -0.26
CA ALA A 649 -15.46 9.69 -0.55
C ALA A 649 -15.14 10.45 -1.86
N LEU A 650 -15.89 10.19 -2.94
CA LEU A 650 -15.78 10.94 -4.20
C LEU A 650 -16.21 12.42 -4.05
N SER A 651 -17.24 12.67 -3.25
CA SER A 651 -17.72 14.01 -2.88
C SER A 651 -16.64 14.81 -2.13
N GLN A 652 -15.95 14.20 -1.16
CA GLN A 652 -14.83 14.81 -0.44
C GLN A 652 -13.66 15.14 -1.37
N LEU A 653 -13.24 14.19 -2.23
CA LEU A 653 -12.18 14.40 -3.22
C LEU A 653 -12.46 15.56 -4.18
N LYS A 654 -13.74 15.80 -4.51
CA LYS A 654 -14.17 16.92 -5.38
C LYS A 654 -14.31 18.24 -4.61
N LYS A 655 -14.96 18.24 -3.44
CA LYS A 655 -15.24 19.45 -2.63
C LYS A 655 -13.99 20.07 -2.01
N ASN A 656 -13.04 19.22 -1.57
CA ASN A 656 -11.83 19.64 -0.87
C ASN A 656 -10.57 19.53 -1.77
N ALA A 657 -10.75 19.72 -3.07
CA ALA A 657 -9.70 19.59 -4.10
C ALA A 657 -8.40 20.33 -3.73
N ASP A 658 -8.52 21.58 -3.28
CA ASP A 658 -7.38 22.49 -2.99
C ASP A 658 -6.98 22.49 -1.51
N ARG A 659 -7.51 21.54 -0.73
CA ARG A 659 -7.36 21.41 0.73
C ARG A 659 -6.77 20.06 1.17
N ILE A 660 -6.94 19.03 0.35
CA ILE A 660 -6.31 17.71 0.51
C ILE A 660 -4.79 17.86 0.40
N ARG A 661 -4.06 17.22 1.32
CA ARG A 661 -2.62 17.41 1.59
C ARG A 661 -2.20 18.79 2.13
N GLY A 662 -3.16 19.66 2.44
CA GLY A 662 -2.88 21.02 2.91
C GLY A 662 -2.46 21.96 1.79
N LEU A 663 -1.86 23.11 2.14
CA LEU A 663 -1.30 24.05 1.18
C LEU A 663 0.10 23.54 0.74
N PRO A 664 0.35 23.29 -0.56
CA PRO A 664 1.60 22.69 -1.00
C PRO A 664 2.80 23.63 -0.82
N THR A 665 3.95 23.09 -0.45
CA THR A 665 5.16 23.90 -0.21
C THR A 665 5.91 24.29 -1.49
N SER A 666 5.65 23.59 -2.60
CA SER A 666 6.32 23.71 -3.89
C SER A 666 5.44 23.21 -5.04
N LEU A 667 5.80 23.49 -6.30
CA LEU A 667 5.10 22.89 -7.45
C LEU A 667 5.23 21.37 -7.47
N GLN A 668 6.39 20.82 -7.12
CA GLN A 668 6.60 19.38 -7.04
C GLN A 668 5.67 18.73 -5.99
N ASP A 669 5.42 19.42 -4.88
CA ASP A 669 4.47 18.99 -3.86
C ASP A 669 3.03 19.06 -4.36
N ALA A 670 2.61 20.19 -4.94
CA ALA A 670 1.29 20.33 -5.56
C ALA A 670 0.98 19.23 -6.60
N MET A 671 1.97 18.83 -7.40
CA MET A 671 1.86 17.72 -8.34
C MET A 671 1.68 16.35 -7.65
N LYS A 672 2.35 16.08 -6.51
CA LYS A 672 2.11 14.87 -5.71
C LYS A 672 0.70 14.86 -5.12
N CYS A 673 0.23 16.00 -4.61
CA CYS A 673 -1.13 16.16 -4.06
C CYS A 673 -2.21 15.93 -5.12
N ALA A 674 -2.01 16.44 -6.35
CA ALA A 674 -2.87 16.17 -7.49
C ALA A 674 -2.81 14.69 -7.92
N SER A 675 -1.62 14.08 -7.94
CA SER A 675 -1.44 12.66 -8.28
C SER A 675 -2.12 11.74 -7.26
N TRP A 676 -2.02 12.03 -5.96
CA TRP A 676 -2.68 11.25 -4.90
C TRP A 676 -4.21 11.33 -5.02
N ARG A 677 -4.78 12.53 -5.21
CA ARG A 677 -6.22 12.70 -5.45
C ARG A 677 -6.70 11.90 -6.66
N ARG A 678 -5.89 11.88 -7.73
CA ARG A 678 -6.15 11.12 -8.97
C ARG A 678 -6.16 9.62 -8.70
N GLU A 679 -5.14 9.11 -8.02
CA GLU A 679 -4.99 7.70 -7.66
C GLU A 679 -6.16 7.19 -6.80
N VAL A 680 -6.55 7.90 -5.74
CA VAL A 680 -7.69 7.51 -4.89
C VAL A 680 -9.00 7.55 -5.68
N LYS A 681 -9.21 8.54 -6.57
CA LYS A 681 -10.38 8.53 -7.46
C LYS A 681 -10.37 7.30 -8.37
N CYS A 682 -9.24 6.94 -8.98
CA CYS A 682 -9.16 5.75 -9.83
C CYS A 682 -9.55 4.47 -9.09
N TYR A 683 -9.03 4.25 -7.87
CA TYR A 683 -9.46 3.09 -7.06
C TYR A 683 -10.96 3.09 -6.78
N LEU A 684 -11.56 4.24 -6.46
CA LEU A 684 -13.00 4.34 -6.22
C LEU A 684 -13.84 4.02 -7.48
N GLU A 685 -13.48 4.54 -8.65
CA GLU A 685 -14.21 4.21 -9.89
C GLU A 685 -14.00 2.75 -10.33
N ILE A 686 -12.82 2.17 -10.08
CA ILE A 686 -12.56 0.73 -10.30
C ILE A 686 -13.47 -0.12 -9.41
N LEU A 687 -13.53 0.16 -8.10
CA LEU A 687 -14.36 -0.58 -7.16
C LEU A 687 -15.86 -0.45 -7.47
N ARG A 688 -16.31 0.75 -7.84
CA ARG A 688 -17.69 0.99 -8.31
C ARG A 688 -17.99 0.21 -9.58
N GLY A 689 -17.12 0.30 -10.60
CA GLY A 689 -17.30 -0.40 -11.87
C GLY A 689 -17.36 -1.92 -11.73
N LEU A 690 -16.45 -2.52 -10.96
CA LEU A 690 -16.46 -3.98 -10.69
C LEU A 690 -17.72 -4.41 -9.93
N HIS A 691 -18.21 -3.59 -9.00
CA HIS A 691 -19.49 -3.84 -8.35
C HIS A 691 -20.67 -3.74 -9.32
N PHE A 692 -20.74 -2.68 -10.14
CA PHE A 692 -21.81 -2.52 -11.12
C PHE A 692 -21.85 -3.67 -12.13
N ALA A 693 -20.69 -4.18 -12.55
CA ALA A 693 -20.58 -5.38 -13.38
C ALA A 693 -21.11 -6.64 -12.67
N THR A 694 -20.80 -6.81 -11.37
CA THR A 694 -21.35 -7.89 -10.52
C THR A 694 -22.89 -7.84 -10.43
N SER A 695 -23.47 -6.64 -10.55
CA SER A 695 -24.91 -6.39 -10.54
C SER A 695 -25.54 -6.25 -11.95
N ASN A 696 -24.77 -6.52 -13.01
CA ASN A 696 -25.17 -6.42 -14.43
C ASN A 696 -25.63 -5.01 -14.87
N GLN A 697 -25.14 -3.93 -14.23
CA GLN A 697 -25.53 -2.53 -14.50
C GLN A 697 -24.57 -1.87 -15.49
N TRP A 698 -24.52 -2.38 -16.73
CA TRP A 698 -23.46 -2.07 -17.71
C TRP A 698 -23.38 -0.59 -18.09
N ALA A 699 -24.49 0.15 -18.05
CA ALA A 699 -24.50 1.60 -18.26
C ALA A 699 -23.70 2.37 -17.18
N GLU A 700 -23.68 1.91 -15.92
CA GLU A 700 -22.84 2.49 -14.86
C GLU A 700 -21.38 2.01 -14.93
N VAL A 701 -21.15 0.77 -15.39
CA VAL A 701 -19.80 0.28 -15.70
C VAL A 701 -19.14 1.16 -16.77
N LYS A 702 -19.87 1.45 -17.87
CA LYS A 702 -19.43 2.33 -18.96
C LYS A 702 -19.01 3.70 -18.44
N LYS A 703 -19.84 4.34 -17.60
CA LYS A 703 -19.53 5.63 -16.96
C LYS A 703 -18.30 5.59 -16.05
N CYS A 704 -17.97 4.43 -15.46
CA CYS A 704 -16.73 4.26 -14.68
C CYS A 704 -15.51 4.13 -15.61
N VAL A 705 -15.61 3.36 -16.69
CA VAL A 705 -14.56 3.22 -17.72
C VAL A 705 -14.27 4.56 -18.42
N GLU A 706 -15.30 5.26 -18.92
CA GLU A 706 -15.17 6.59 -19.53
C GLU A 706 -14.52 7.62 -18.58
N GLN A 707 -14.86 7.56 -17.28
CA GLN A 707 -14.23 8.43 -16.29
C GLN A 707 -12.76 8.07 -16.03
N LEU A 708 -12.40 6.78 -16.03
CA LEU A 708 -11.00 6.36 -15.96
C LEU A 708 -10.24 6.85 -17.19
N GLU A 709 -10.78 6.67 -18.40
CA GLU A 709 -10.18 7.16 -19.65
C GLU A 709 -9.95 8.68 -19.67
N MET A 710 -10.89 9.48 -19.16
CA MET A 710 -10.71 10.93 -18.99
C MET A 710 -9.58 11.27 -18.01
N ILE A 711 -9.36 10.44 -16.98
CA ILE A 711 -8.30 10.61 -15.97
C ILE A 711 -6.92 10.09 -16.48
N VAL A 712 -6.93 9.15 -17.43
CA VAL A 712 -5.79 8.40 -18.00
C VAL A 712 -4.97 9.21 -19.04
N LYS A 713 -5.04 10.55 -18.99
CA LYS A 713 -4.18 11.47 -19.76
C LYS A 713 -3.20 12.17 -18.80
N PRO A 714 -1.96 11.64 -18.55
CA PRO A 714 -1.29 10.50 -19.18
C PRO A 714 -1.63 9.13 -18.54
N SER A 715 -1.20 8.05 -19.20
CA SER A 715 -1.59 6.69 -18.87
C SER A 715 -1.19 6.22 -17.47
N LEU A 716 -2.12 5.54 -16.79
CA LEU A 716 -1.89 4.93 -15.47
C LEU A 716 -0.84 3.81 -15.59
N LYS A 717 0.16 3.86 -14.71
CA LYS A 717 1.27 2.89 -14.66
C LYS A 717 1.14 1.97 -13.44
N GLY A 718 1.68 0.76 -13.55
CA GLY A 718 1.57 -0.27 -12.51
C GLY A 718 0.13 -0.75 -12.29
N ILE A 719 -0.15 -1.26 -11.08
CA ILE A 719 -1.41 -1.91 -10.70
C ILE A 719 -2.69 -1.15 -11.07
N LEU A 720 -2.72 0.19 -11.02
CA LEU A 720 -3.90 0.96 -11.43
C LEU A 720 -4.21 0.84 -12.94
N GLY A 721 -3.18 0.79 -13.79
CA GLY A 721 -3.35 0.52 -15.21
C GLY A 721 -3.86 -0.89 -15.47
N VAL A 722 -3.34 -1.88 -14.71
CA VAL A 722 -3.76 -3.29 -14.78
C VAL A 722 -5.24 -3.45 -14.37
N TYR A 723 -5.67 -2.83 -13.27
CA TYR A 723 -7.08 -2.83 -12.85
C TYR A 723 -8.00 -2.10 -13.85
N SER A 724 -7.59 -0.94 -14.37
CA SER A 724 -8.39 -0.18 -15.33
C SER A 724 -8.57 -0.94 -16.65
N LEU A 725 -7.54 -1.63 -17.12
CA LEU A 725 -7.60 -2.48 -18.31
C LEU A 725 -8.50 -3.70 -18.08
N TYR A 726 -8.36 -4.38 -16.94
CA TYR A 726 -9.22 -5.51 -16.59
C TYR A 726 -10.70 -5.11 -16.49
N LEU A 727 -11.03 -3.95 -15.90
CA LEU A 727 -12.40 -3.44 -15.86
C LEU A 727 -12.97 -3.15 -17.25
N SER A 728 -12.15 -2.66 -18.20
CA SER A 728 -12.58 -2.49 -19.59
C SER A 728 -12.87 -3.85 -20.24
N GLY A 729 -12.02 -4.86 -20.05
CA GLY A 729 -12.28 -6.23 -20.51
C GLY A 729 -13.57 -6.83 -19.94
N VAL A 730 -13.85 -6.59 -18.65
CA VAL A 730 -15.10 -6.99 -17.98
C VAL A 730 -16.32 -6.28 -18.58
N TYR A 731 -16.19 -4.99 -18.94
CA TYR A 731 -17.25 -4.25 -19.63
C TYR A 731 -17.56 -4.86 -21.02
N HIS A 732 -16.55 -5.00 -21.89
CA HIS A 732 -16.73 -5.54 -23.24
C HIS A 732 -17.27 -6.98 -23.21
N GLN A 733 -16.77 -7.83 -22.30
CA GLN A 733 -17.30 -9.18 -22.10
C GLN A 733 -18.76 -9.18 -21.63
N GLY A 734 -19.13 -8.25 -20.75
CA GLY A 734 -20.51 -8.06 -20.26
C GLY A 734 -21.48 -7.61 -21.36
N THR A 735 -21.03 -6.74 -22.26
CA THR A 735 -21.78 -6.29 -23.44
C THR A 735 -21.65 -7.23 -24.65
N GLN A 736 -21.16 -8.46 -24.45
CA GLN A 736 -21.01 -9.52 -25.47
C GLN A 736 -20.03 -9.19 -26.62
N ASP A 737 -19.21 -8.16 -26.47
CA ASP A 737 -18.08 -7.86 -27.36
C ASP A 737 -16.88 -8.72 -26.96
N PHE A 738 -16.99 -10.02 -27.26
CA PHE A 738 -15.97 -11.01 -26.94
C PHE A 738 -14.66 -10.82 -27.72
N GLY A 739 -14.69 -10.13 -28.87
CA GLY A 739 -13.49 -9.83 -29.66
C GLY A 739 -12.58 -8.85 -28.91
N THR A 740 -13.09 -7.65 -28.60
CA THR A 740 -12.34 -6.65 -27.85
C THR A 740 -11.98 -7.13 -26.44
N ALA A 741 -12.85 -7.92 -25.80
CA ALA A 741 -12.54 -8.52 -24.50
C ALA A 741 -11.36 -9.52 -24.56
N GLU A 742 -11.29 -10.38 -25.59
CA GLU A 742 -10.19 -11.35 -25.74
C GLU A 742 -8.87 -10.65 -26.08
N GLU A 743 -8.89 -9.59 -26.89
CA GLU A 743 -7.73 -8.71 -27.11
C GLU A 743 -7.25 -8.06 -25.80
N ILE A 744 -8.15 -7.43 -25.05
CA ILE A 744 -7.85 -6.77 -23.77
C ILE A 744 -7.23 -7.75 -22.78
N TYR A 745 -7.82 -8.93 -22.56
CA TYR A 745 -7.30 -9.91 -21.62
C TYR A 745 -6.00 -10.59 -22.12
N SER A 746 -5.71 -10.55 -23.42
CA SER A 746 -4.45 -11.02 -24.01
C SER A 746 -3.29 -10.03 -23.90
N HIS A 747 -3.56 -8.78 -23.52
CA HIS A 747 -2.56 -7.72 -23.44
C HIS A 747 -1.38 -8.12 -22.52
N PRO A 748 -0.11 -7.81 -22.86
CA PRO A 748 1.06 -8.28 -22.08
C PRO A 748 1.05 -7.93 -20.59
N SER A 749 0.36 -6.86 -20.17
CA SER A 749 0.19 -6.51 -18.74
C SER A 749 -0.81 -7.39 -17.98
N LEU A 750 -1.49 -8.32 -18.65
CA LEU A 750 -2.40 -9.32 -18.08
C LEU A 750 -1.97 -10.77 -18.40
N SER A 751 -0.87 -10.96 -19.14
CA SER A 751 -0.31 -12.29 -19.42
C SER A 751 0.34 -12.90 -18.17
N LEU A 752 0.23 -14.23 -18.05
CA LEU A 752 0.90 -15.05 -17.04
C LEU A 752 2.37 -15.31 -17.39
N GLU A 753 2.71 -15.41 -18.68
CA GLU A 753 4.07 -15.69 -19.17
C GLU A 753 5.10 -14.62 -18.76
N ALA A 754 4.62 -13.40 -18.48
CA ALA A 754 5.43 -12.31 -17.95
C ALA A 754 5.97 -12.58 -16.52
N TYR A 755 5.51 -13.63 -15.84
CA TYR A 755 5.98 -14.03 -14.51
C TYR A 755 7.29 -14.83 -14.56
N ASP A 756 7.45 -15.74 -15.52
CA ASP A 756 8.62 -16.64 -15.62
C ASP A 756 9.87 -15.95 -16.19
N ALA A 757 9.70 -14.82 -16.89
CA ALA A 757 10.75 -14.12 -17.64
C ALA A 757 11.87 -13.47 -16.80
N GLY A 758 11.99 -13.79 -15.50
CA GLY A 758 13.05 -13.31 -14.61
C GLY A 758 13.01 -11.81 -14.28
N GLN A 759 12.03 -11.06 -14.80
CA GLN A 759 11.91 -9.61 -14.63
C GLN A 759 11.31 -9.22 -13.26
N GLY A 760 12.09 -9.44 -12.21
CA GLY A 760 12.01 -8.66 -10.97
C GLY A 760 10.68 -8.72 -10.19
N SER A 761 10.27 -9.93 -9.78
CA SER A 761 9.25 -10.14 -8.72
C SER A 761 7.97 -9.32 -8.90
N ARG A 762 7.18 -9.64 -9.93
CA ARG A 762 5.88 -9.01 -10.16
C ARG A 762 4.99 -9.13 -8.91
N LYS A 763 4.40 -8.01 -8.47
CA LYS A 763 3.66 -7.94 -7.20
C LYS A 763 2.44 -8.86 -7.22
N GLN A 764 2.18 -9.54 -6.10
CA GLN A 764 1.07 -10.48 -5.91
C GLN A 764 -0.28 -9.99 -6.48
N ALA A 765 -0.65 -8.73 -6.22
CA ALA A 765 -1.91 -8.16 -6.73
C ALA A 765 -1.99 -8.09 -8.27
N GLU A 766 -0.87 -7.92 -8.97
CA GLU A 766 -0.86 -7.92 -10.44
C GLU A 766 -0.93 -9.34 -11.02
N LEU A 767 -0.35 -10.33 -10.32
CA LEU A 767 -0.53 -11.74 -10.65
C LEU A 767 -2.00 -12.14 -10.48
N GLU A 768 -2.64 -11.76 -9.36
CA GLU A 768 -4.06 -12.09 -9.11
C GLU A 768 -5.00 -11.54 -10.21
N VAL A 769 -4.77 -10.32 -10.72
CA VAL A 769 -5.57 -9.80 -11.86
C VAL A 769 -5.26 -10.52 -13.17
N SER A 770 -4.00 -10.95 -13.38
CA SER A 770 -3.61 -11.73 -14.56
C SER A 770 -4.24 -13.13 -14.54
N LEU A 771 -4.37 -13.76 -13.36
CA LEU A 771 -5.13 -15.01 -13.18
C LEU A 771 -6.62 -14.83 -13.48
N LEU A 772 -7.24 -13.72 -13.03
CA LEU A 772 -8.64 -13.39 -13.37
C LEU A 772 -8.83 -13.18 -14.88
N ALA A 773 -7.90 -12.49 -15.55
CA ALA A 773 -7.94 -12.34 -17.01
C ALA A 773 -7.83 -13.69 -17.73
N ALA A 774 -6.95 -14.59 -17.28
CA ALA A 774 -6.83 -15.94 -17.82
C ALA A 774 -8.10 -16.78 -17.64
N PHE A 775 -8.76 -16.71 -16.47
CA PHE A 775 -10.05 -17.36 -16.24
C PHE A 775 -11.12 -16.84 -17.22
N ASN A 776 -11.18 -15.52 -17.43
CA ASN A 776 -12.16 -14.90 -18.33
C ASN A 776 -11.90 -15.27 -19.79
N ARG A 777 -10.64 -15.35 -20.25
CA ARG A 777 -10.27 -15.87 -21.58
C ARG A 777 -10.73 -17.31 -21.77
N ILE A 778 -10.46 -18.20 -20.81
CA ILE A 778 -10.90 -19.61 -20.87
C ILE A 778 -12.41 -19.69 -21.00
N TRP A 779 -13.17 -18.86 -20.29
CA TRP A 779 -14.65 -18.81 -20.41
C TRP A 779 -15.12 -18.27 -21.76
N ILE A 780 -14.51 -17.22 -22.31
CA ILE A 780 -14.81 -16.73 -23.68
C ILE A 780 -14.53 -17.83 -24.71
N MET A 781 -13.41 -18.54 -24.60
CA MET A 781 -13.03 -19.64 -25.49
C MET A 781 -13.93 -20.88 -25.40
N GLN A 782 -14.91 -20.92 -24.49
CA GLN A 782 -15.96 -21.95 -24.51
C GLN A 782 -17.05 -21.66 -25.56
N HIS A 783 -17.19 -20.41 -26.00
CA HIS A 783 -18.16 -20.03 -27.03
C HIS A 783 -17.70 -20.52 -28.41
N PRO A 784 -18.54 -21.21 -29.20
CA PRO A 784 -18.11 -21.83 -30.48
C PRO A 784 -17.41 -20.89 -31.46
N ALA A 785 -17.81 -19.62 -31.53
CA ALA A 785 -17.20 -18.62 -32.41
C ALA A 785 -15.81 -18.13 -31.96
N HIS A 786 -15.38 -18.46 -30.73
CA HIS A 786 -14.10 -18.03 -30.15
C HIS A 786 -13.26 -19.21 -29.63
N GLN A 787 -13.57 -20.45 -30.05
CA GLN A 787 -12.87 -21.64 -29.57
C GLN A 787 -11.40 -21.67 -30.00
N ASN A 788 -10.51 -21.68 -29.01
CA ASN A 788 -9.08 -21.91 -29.19
C ASN A 788 -8.61 -23.00 -28.23
N ASN A 789 -8.74 -24.26 -28.67
CA ASN A 789 -8.40 -25.43 -27.84
C ASN A 789 -6.94 -25.44 -27.39
N LYS A 790 -6.01 -24.94 -28.22
CA LYS A 790 -4.59 -24.90 -27.86
C LYS A 790 -4.35 -23.91 -26.72
N VAL A 791 -4.74 -22.64 -26.89
CA VAL A 791 -4.55 -21.60 -25.86
C VAL A 791 -5.34 -21.92 -24.59
N THR A 792 -6.50 -22.59 -24.71
CA THR A 792 -7.25 -23.09 -23.55
C THR A 792 -6.42 -24.12 -22.74
N LEU A 793 -5.74 -25.06 -23.40
CA LEU A 793 -4.87 -26.04 -22.72
C LEU A 793 -3.60 -25.37 -22.16
N ASP A 794 -2.93 -24.54 -22.97
CA ASP A 794 -1.72 -23.80 -22.57
C ASP A 794 -1.97 -22.98 -21.28
N LEU A 795 -3.10 -22.25 -21.21
CA LEU A 795 -3.52 -21.50 -20.01
C LEU A 795 -3.89 -22.42 -18.85
N LEU A 796 -4.57 -23.54 -19.08
CA LEU A 796 -4.92 -24.49 -18.03
C LEU A 796 -3.68 -25.13 -17.37
N ASP A 797 -2.60 -25.36 -18.13
CA ASP A 797 -1.33 -25.84 -17.58
C ASP A 797 -0.57 -24.77 -16.80
N GLN A 798 -0.55 -23.51 -17.26
CA GLN A 798 -0.02 -22.39 -16.46
C GLN A 798 -0.79 -22.22 -15.13
N LEU A 799 -2.12 -22.32 -15.15
CA LEU A 799 -2.96 -22.22 -13.94
C LEU A 799 -2.76 -23.41 -12.98
N ARG A 800 -2.41 -24.61 -13.48
CA ARG A 800 -2.07 -25.78 -12.64
C ARG A 800 -0.83 -25.55 -11.77
N LEU A 801 0.11 -24.71 -12.21
CA LEU A 801 1.31 -24.36 -11.44
C LEU A 801 1.03 -23.25 -10.40
N LEU A 802 0.11 -22.32 -10.71
CA LEU A 802 -0.06 -21.08 -9.95
C LEU A 802 -1.25 -21.07 -8.98
N CYS A 803 -2.29 -21.88 -9.21
CA CYS A 803 -3.56 -21.80 -8.46
C CYS A 803 -3.78 -22.79 -7.30
N PRO A 804 -3.28 -24.05 -7.29
CA PRO A 804 -3.68 -25.04 -6.28
C PRO A 804 -3.45 -24.64 -4.82
N ASP A 805 -2.28 -24.05 -4.51
CA ASP A 805 -1.89 -23.63 -3.16
C ASP A 805 -1.93 -22.10 -2.96
N HIS A 806 -2.46 -21.37 -3.95
CA HIS A 806 -2.49 -19.91 -3.99
C HIS A 806 -3.11 -19.29 -2.72
N PRO A 807 -2.48 -18.30 -2.05
CA PRO A 807 -2.89 -17.85 -0.71
C PRO A 807 -4.34 -17.32 -0.66
N ASN A 808 -4.75 -16.54 -1.67
CA ASN A 808 -6.13 -16.06 -1.80
C ASN A 808 -7.10 -17.22 -2.09
N ARG A 809 -7.94 -17.57 -1.11
CA ARG A 809 -8.93 -18.67 -1.17
C ARG A 809 -9.99 -18.51 -2.25
N GLU A 810 -10.33 -17.28 -2.64
CA GLU A 810 -11.30 -17.02 -3.70
C GLU A 810 -10.74 -17.42 -5.07
N ILE A 811 -9.47 -17.09 -5.35
CA ILE A 811 -8.76 -17.52 -6.58
C ILE A 811 -8.76 -19.04 -6.69
N ARG A 812 -8.50 -19.76 -5.59
CA ARG A 812 -8.59 -21.24 -5.56
C ARG A 812 -10.00 -21.77 -5.84
N THR A 813 -11.02 -21.08 -5.32
CA THR A 813 -12.43 -21.42 -5.52
C THR A 813 -12.85 -21.23 -6.98
N ILE A 814 -12.48 -20.10 -7.59
CA ILE A 814 -12.75 -19.82 -9.00
C ILE A 814 -11.96 -20.75 -9.92
N TYR A 815 -10.69 -21.04 -9.63
CA TYR A 815 -9.88 -22.01 -10.37
C TYR A 815 -10.57 -23.38 -10.46
N HIS A 816 -11.09 -23.91 -9.35
CA HIS A 816 -11.84 -25.16 -9.38
C HIS A 816 -13.16 -25.08 -10.18
N LEU A 817 -13.83 -23.92 -10.21
CA LEU A 817 -14.98 -23.71 -11.11
C LEU A 817 -14.57 -23.65 -12.58
N VAL A 818 -13.42 -23.05 -12.92
CA VAL A 818 -12.87 -23.06 -14.29
C VAL A 818 -12.58 -24.49 -14.74
N LEU A 819 -11.87 -25.28 -13.92
CA LEU A 819 -11.58 -26.70 -14.22
C LEU A 819 -12.85 -27.55 -14.40
N ALA A 820 -13.90 -27.27 -13.65
CA ALA A 820 -15.17 -27.99 -13.75
C ALA A 820 -16.06 -27.50 -14.91
N ALA A 821 -16.00 -26.21 -15.27
CA ALA A 821 -16.81 -25.61 -16.31
C ALA A 821 -16.26 -25.91 -17.71
N ALA A 822 -14.95 -25.76 -17.90
CA ALA A 822 -14.30 -25.87 -19.21
C ALA A 822 -14.59 -27.20 -19.93
N LYS A 823 -14.63 -27.13 -21.26
CA LYS A 823 -14.63 -28.26 -22.19
C LYS A 823 -13.23 -28.37 -22.76
N THR A 824 -12.61 -29.53 -22.59
CA THR A 824 -11.29 -29.85 -23.14
C THR A 824 -11.39 -30.99 -24.14
N VAL A 825 -10.39 -31.12 -25.00
CA VAL A 825 -10.19 -32.29 -25.86
C VAL A 825 -8.81 -32.87 -25.54
N PRO A 826 -8.70 -34.08 -24.94
CA PRO A 826 -9.79 -34.95 -24.48
C PRO A 826 -10.59 -34.37 -23.29
N PRO A 827 -11.84 -34.82 -23.07
CA PRO A 827 -12.69 -34.32 -21.98
C PRO A 827 -12.19 -34.77 -20.59
N VAL A 828 -12.30 -33.88 -19.60
CA VAL A 828 -11.98 -34.18 -18.20
C VAL A 828 -12.91 -35.29 -17.64
N PRO A 829 -12.39 -36.31 -16.95
CA PRO A 829 -13.21 -37.35 -16.32
C PRO A 829 -14.26 -36.79 -15.35
N MET A 830 -15.49 -37.33 -15.40
CA MET A 830 -16.61 -36.81 -14.61
C MET A 830 -16.40 -36.92 -13.09
N THR A 831 -15.59 -37.88 -12.64
CA THR A 831 -15.13 -38.01 -11.24
C THR A 831 -14.31 -36.78 -10.82
N THR A 832 -13.35 -36.36 -11.64
CA THR A 832 -12.53 -35.16 -11.41
C THR A 832 -13.38 -33.88 -11.45
N VAL A 833 -14.33 -33.78 -12.38
CA VAL A 833 -15.32 -32.68 -12.43
C VAL A 833 -16.13 -32.60 -11.13
N LYS A 834 -16.68 -33.73 -10.66
CA LYS A 834 -17.43 -33.80 -9.39
C LYS A 834 -16.58 -33.35 -8.19
N THR A 835 -15.31 -33.76 -8.13
CA THR A 835 -14.37 -33.33 -7.09
C THR A 835 -14.17 -31.81 -7.10
N HIS A 836 -13.85 -31.21 -8.25
CA HIS A 836 -13.64 -29.75 -8.34
C HIS A 836 -14.89 -28.95 -7.97
N ILE A 837 -16.08 -29.36 -8.43
CA ILE A 837 -17.36 -28.71 -8.05
C ILE A 837 -17.60 -28.80 -6.53
N SER A 838 -17.31 -29.96 -5.92
CA SER A 838 -17.50 -30.17 -4.48
C SER A 838 -16.53 -29.32 -3.66
N THR A 839 -15.26 -29.23 -4.07
CA THR A 839 -14.26 -28.36 -3.44
C THR A 839 -14.66 -26.90 -3.55
N ALA A 840 -15.05 -26.43 -4.74
CA ALA A 840 -15.50 -25.05 -4.95
C ALA A 840 -16.74 -24.70 -4.10
N LEU A 841 -17.75 -25.57 -4.07
CA LEU A 841 -18.96 -25.37 -3.28
C LEU A 841 -18.67 -25.29 -1.77
N ASN A 842 -17.77 -26.15 -1.27
CA ASN A 842 -17.39 -26.14 0.14
C ASN A 842 -16.54 -24.90 0.49
N SER A 843 -15.64 -24.46 -0.39
CA SER A 843 -14.87 -23.23 -0.22
C SER A 843 -15.74 -21.97 -0.26
N ALA A 844 -16.68 -21.87 -1.20
CA ALA A 844 -17.64 -20.76 -1.28
C ALA A 844 -18.52 -20.67 -0.03
N LYS A 845 -19.05 -21.80 0.46
CA LYS A 845 -19.79 -21.87 1.74
C LYS A 845 -18.95 -21.41 2.93
N ALA A 846 -17.67 -21.81 3.00
CA ALA A 846 -16.76 -21.42 4.08
C ALA A 846 -16.36 -19.94 4.06
N LEU A 847 -16.38 -19.30 2.87
CA LEU A 847 -16.17 -17.86 2.69
C LEU A 847 -17.46 -17.04 2.91
N GLY A 848 -18.63 -17.69 2.90
CA GLY A 848 -19.95 -17.04 2.95
C GLY A 848 -20.47 -16.60 1.58
N ASP A 849 -19.73 -16.81 0.50
CA ASP A 849 -20.08 -16.34 -0.85
C ASP A 849 -21.30 -17.08 -1.41
N ILE A 850 -22.44 -16.40 -1.32
CA ILE A 850 -23.75 -16.84 -1.82
C ILE A 850 -23.76 -16.97 -3.35
N GLN A 851 -23.08 -16.06 -4.07
CA GLN A 851 -23.08 -16.05 -5.53
C GLN A 851 -22.25 -17.20 -6.09
N THR A 852 -21.00 -17.36 -5.62
CA THR A 852 -20.14 -18.48 -6.05
C THR A 852 -20.71 -19.83 -5.58
N SER A 853 -21.38 -19.88 -4.43
CA SER A 853 -22.15 -21.07 -4.02
C SER A 853 -23.29 -21.40 -5.00
N SER A 854 -24.00 -20.38 -5.49
CA SER A 854 -25.04 -20.55 -6.52
C SER A 854 -24.46 -21.06 -7.85
N ILE A 855 -23.32 -20.49 -8.28
CA ILE A 855 -22.63 -20.91 -9.51
C ILE A 855 -22.19 -22.38 -9.41
N ALA A 856 -21.61 -22.77 -8.28
CA ALA A 856 -21.19 -24.15 -8.03
C ALA A 856 -22.37 -25.14 -8.03
N LEU A 857 -23.53 -24.78 -7.46
CA LEU A 857 -24.75 -25.61 -7.49
C LEU A 857 -25.36 -25.71 -8.89
N SER A 858 -25.43 -24.61 -9.63
CA SER A 858 -25.89 -24.61 -11.04
C SER A 858 -24.97 -25.47 -11.92
N LEU A 859 -23.65 -25.39 -11.73
CA LEU A 859 -22.68 -26.21 -12.44
C LEU A 859 -22.78 -27.70 -12.04
N MET A 860 -23.03 -27.99 -10.74
CA MET A 860 -23.31 -29.36 -10.27
C MET A 860 -24.53 -29.96 -10.96
N ARG A 861 -25.65 -29.21 -11.00
CA ARG A 861 -26.86 -29.63 -11.71
C ARG A 861 -26.57 -29.88 -13.19
N ALA A 862 -25.91 -28.93 -13.86
CA ALA A 862 -25.64 -28.99 -15.29
C ALA A 862 -24.66 -30.10 -15.72
N LYS A 863 -23.67 -30.45 -14.89
CA LYS A 863 -22.65 -31.46 -15.22
C LYS A 863 -22.99 -32.87 -14.71
N LEU A 864 -23.66 -33.00 -13.55
CA LEU A 864 -23.87 -34.28 -12.87
C LEU A 864 -25.32 -34.79 -12.88
N PHE A 865 -26.30 -33.91 -13.08
CA PHE A 865 -27.73 -34.23 -12.92
C PHE A 865 -28.59 -33.83 -14.13
N GLN A 866 -27.98 -33.54 -15.28
CA GLN A 866 -28.72 -33.25 -16.51
C GLN A 866 -29.57 -34.46 -16.92
N ASN A 867 -30.88 -34.25 -17.08
CA ASN A 867 -31.89 -35.25 -17.43
C ASN A 867 -32.03 -36.43 -16.44
N ILE A 868 -31.54 -36.30 -15.20
CA ILE A 868 -31.71 -37.33 -14.16
C ILE A 868 -33.00 -37.10 -13.38
N VAL A 869 -33.92 -38.06 -13.47
CA VAL A 869 -35.12 -38.13 -12.61
C VAL A 869 -34.67 -38.55 -11.20
N GLY A 870 -34.86 -37.68 -10.20
CA GLY A 870 -34.50 -38.00 -8.81
C GLY A 870 -34.53 -36.79 -7.88
N GLU A 871 -34.86 -37.04 -6.61
CA GLU A 871 -35.02 -36.00 -5.59
C GLU A 871 -33.75 -35.15 -5.40
N GLN A 872 -32.57 -35.76 -5.39
CA GLN A 872 -31.28 -35.06 -5.25
C GLN A 872 -31.03 -34.05 -6.39
N ALA A 873 -31.46 -34.36 -7.61
CA ALA A 873 -31.34 -33.45 -8.76
C ALA A 873 -32.25 -32.22 -8.60
N LEU A 874 -33.51 -32.44 -8.18
CA LEU A 874 -34.45 -31.35 -7.90
C LEU A 874 -33.99 -30.50 -6.70
N GLN A 875 -33.52 -31.15 -5.63
CA GLN A 875 -33.05 -30.47 -4.42
C GLN A 875 -31.80 -29.62 -4.71
N CYS A 876 -30.88 -30.10 -5.55
CA CYS A 876 -29.74 -29.31 -6.05
C CYS A 876 -30.21 -28.10 -6.88
N ALA A 877 -31.19 -28.26 -7.76
CA ALA A 877 -31.73 -27.18 -8.59
C ALA A 877 -32.49 -26.13 -7.75
N ARG A 878 -33.32 -26.57 -6.78
CA ARG A 878 -34.01 -25.68 -5.83
C ARG A 878 -33.01 -24.92 -4.95
N ALA A 879 -31.94 -25.57 -4.49
CA ALA A 879 -30.87 -24.90 -3.75
C ALA A 879 -30.12 -23.86 -4.62
N ALA A 880 -29.83 -24.16 -5.89
CA ALA A 880 -29.22 -23.21 -6.82
C ALA A 880 -30.10 -21.96 -7.01
N SER A 881 -31.39 -22.15 -7.33
CA SER A 881 -32.38 -21.06 -7.45
C SER A 881 -32.45 -20.22 -6.16
N GLN A 882 -32.49 -20.86 -4.99
CA GLN A 882 -32.55 -20.15 -3.72
C GLN A 882 -31.28 -19.30 -3.46
N GLN A 883 -30.08 -19.80 -3.74
CA GLN A 883 -28.86 -18.99 -3.57
C GLN A 883 -28.76 -17.87 -4.62
N ALA A 884 -29.18 -18.10 -5.86
CA ALA A 884 -29.24 -17.05 -6.89
C ALA A 884 -30.17 -15.90 -6.48
N ARG A 885 -31.37 -16.23 -5.96
CA ARG A 885 -32.31 -15.22 -5.44
C ARG A 885 -31.78 -14.49 -4.21
N ARG A 886 -30.92 -15.13 -3.39
CA ARG A 886 -30.22 -14.50 -2.25
C ARG A 886 -29.01 -13.65 -2.65
N SER A 887 -28.39 -13.88 -3.81
CA SER A 887 -27.31 -13.02 -4.34
C SER A 887 -27.83 -11.81 -5.12
N GLY A 888 -29.05 -11.89 -5.67
CA GLY A 888 -29.70 -10.80 -6.39
C GLY A 888 -29.18 -10.57 -7.82
N ASN A 889 -28.23 -11.37 -8.30
CA ASN A 889 -27.76 -11.27 -9.68
C ASN A 889 -28.81 -11.86 -10.65
N LEU A 890 -29.45 -10.99 -11.43
CA LEU A 890 -30.54 -11.34 -12.37
C LEU A 890 -30.18 -12.42 -13.40
N ILE A 891 -28.93 -12.43 -13.91
CA ILE A 891 -28.47 -13.46 -14.86
C ILE A 891 -28.42 -14.83 -14.16
N TRP A 892 -27.81 -14.90 -12.97
CA TRP A 892 -27.74 -16.16 -12.22
C TRP A 892 -29.11 -16.61 -11.70
N MET A 893 -30.02 -15.68 -11.38
CA MET A 893 -31.43 -15.99 -11.08
C MET A 893 -32.11 -16.61 -12.29
N SER A 894 -31.96 -16.02 -13.48
CA SER A 894 -32.51 -16.58 -14.73
C SER A 894 -31.95 -17.98 -15.03
N VAL A 895 -30.62 -18.15 -14.96
CA VAL A 895 -29.95 -19.44 -15.22
C VAL A 895 -30.40 -20.51 -14.23
N ALA A 896 -30.42 -20.21 -12.93
CA ALA A 896 -30.78 -21.18 -11.89
C ALA A 896 -32.28 -21.53 -11.88
N ASP A 897 -33.16 -20.54 -12.13
CA ASP A 897 -34.60 -20.81 -12.28
C ASP A 897 -34.88 -21.64 -13.56
N ASN A 898 -34.24 -21.34 -14.70
CA ASN A 898 -34.39 -22.17 -15.91
C ASN A 898 -33.93 -23.62 -15.67
N MET A 899 -32.81 -23.81 -14.95
CA MET A 899 -32.36 -25.14 -14.52
C MET A 899 -33.34 -25.84 -13.57
N LEU A 900 -34.03 -25.10 -12.69
CA LEU A 900 -35.08 -25.64 -11.84
C LEU A 900 -36.32 -26.05 -12.66
N ALA A 901 -36.80 -25.19 -13.57
CA ALA A 901 -37.92 -25.48 -14.45
C ALA A 901 -37.71 -26.79 -15.24
N GLN A 902 -36.56 -26.94 -15.91
CA GLN A 902 -36.18 -28.17 -16.60
C GLN A 902 -36.12 -29.41 -15.68
N SER A 903 -35.79 -29.24 -14.39
CA SER A 903 -35.71 -30.34 -13.43
C SER A 903 -37.08 -30.76 -12.90
N LEU A 904 -38.04 -29.83 -12.87
CA LEU A 904 -39.45 -30.06 -12.54
C LEU A 904 -40.18 -30.73 -13.70
N ASP A 905 -39.93 -30.29 -14.93
CA ASP A 905 -40.53 -30.84 -16.16
C ASP A 905 -40.17 -32.32 -16.35
N VAL A 906 -38.88 -32.66 -16.19
CA VAL A 906 -38.36 -34.04 -16.17
C VAL A 906 -38.95 -34.90 -15.05
N GLN A 907 -39.59 -34.30 -14.04
CA GLN A 907 -40.29 -34.99 -12.95
C GLN A 907 -41.82 -34.91 -13.06
N GLY A 908 -42.36 -34.45 -14.19
CA GLY A 908 -43.80 -34.35 -14.45
C GLY A 908 -44.50 -33.17 -13.76
N HIS A 909 -43.77 -32.30 -13.06
CA HIS A 909 -44.29 -31.10 -12.40
C HIS A 909 -44.48 -29.95 -13.40
N THR A 910 -45.14 -30.21 -14.54
CA THR A 910 -45.19 -29.31 -15.71
C THR A 910 -45.73 -27.91 -15.39
N ALA A 911 -46.75 -27.80 -14.52
CA ALA A 911 -47.30 -26.51 -14.08
C ALA A 911 -46.33 -25.73 -13.17
N GLU A 912 -45.55 -26.40 -12.31
CA GLU A 912 -44.50 -25.75 -11.51
C GLU A 912 -43.35 -25.30 -12.45
N ALA A 913 -42.98 -26.16 -13.41
CA ALA A 913 -41.95 -25.89 -14.41
C ALA A 913 -42.28 -24.66 -15.28
N GLN A 914 -43.49 -24.55 -15.82
CA GLN A 914 -43.92 -23.40 -16.63
C GLN A 914 -43.86 -22.09 -15.84
N ASN A 915 -44.34 -22.08 -14.60
CA ASN A 915 -44.29 -20.89 -13.73
C ASN A 915 -42.84 -20.45 -13.43
N VAL A 916 -41.94 -21.40 -13.15
CA VAL A 916 -40.52 -21.11 -12.92
C VAL A 916 -39.80 -20.69 -14.21
N ALA A 917 -40.14 -21.27 -15.36
CA ALA A 917 -39.60 -20.86 -16.66
C ALA A 917 -40.01 -19.43 -17.03
N GLN A 918 -41.26 -19.02 -16.76
CA GLN A 918 -41.70 -17.64 -16.97
C GLN A 918 -40.95 -16.67 -16.04
N ALA A 919 -40.71 -17.04 -14.78
CA ALA A 919 -39.88 -16.25 -13.87
C ALA A 919 -38.43 -16.11 -14.39
N ALA A 920 -37.84 -17.21 -14.88
CA ALA A 920 -36.51 -17.20 -15.48
C ALA A 920 -36.41 -16.28 -16.72
N ALA A 921 -37.42 -16.31 -17.59
CA ALA A 921 -37.52 -15.41 -18.75
C ALA A 921 -37.66 -13.93 -18.32
N ASN A 922 -38.49 -13.65 -17.32
CA ASN A 922 -38.63 -12.29 -16.76
C ASN A 922 -37.29 -11.78 -16.19
N HIS A 923 -36.54 -12.63 -15.47
CA HIS A 923 -35.21 -12.28 -14.97
C HIS A 923 -34.21 -12.01 -16.11
N ALA A 924 -34.28 -12.75 -17.23
CA ALA A 924 -33.43 -12.49 -18.41
C ALA A 924 -33.75 -11.14 -19.07
N VAL A 925 -35.03 -10.80 -19.24
CA VAL A 925 -35.46 -9.52 -19.83
C VAL A 925 -35.08 -8.33 -18.94
N LEU A 926 -35.13 -8.49 -17.61
CA LEU A 926 -34.63 -7.46 -16.68
C LEU A 926 -33.11 -7.33 -16.73
N ALA A 927 -32.37 -8.44 -16.90
CA ALA A 927 -30.93 -8.40 -17.09
C ALA A 927 -30.52 -7.74 -18.42
N SER A 928 -31.22 -8.04 -19.53
CA SER A 928 -30.92 -7.44 -20.83
C SER A 928 -31.21 -5.94 -20.84
N ARG A 929 -32.32 -5.48 -20.25
CA ARG A 929 -32.65 -4.05 -20.10
C ARG A 929 -31.61 -3.24 -19.31
N ASN A 930 -30.79 -3.88 -18.47
CA ASN A 930 -29.68 -3.22 -17.77
C ASN A 930 -28.39 -3.14 -18.62
N GLY A 931 -28.35 -3.81 -19.78
CA GLY A 931 -27.30 -3.71 -20.81
C GLY A 931 -27.73 -2.95 -22.08
N ASP A 932 -28.98 -3.10 -22.50
CA ASP A 932 -29.57 -2.53 -23.73
C ASP A 932 -29.82 -1.00 -23.62
N TYR A 933 -28.74 -0.23 -23.48
CA TYR A 933 -28.71 1.23 -23.68
C TYR A 933 -27.80 1.64 -24.86
N THR A 934 -27.52 0.72 -25.77
CA THR A 934 -26.76 0.93 -27.01
C THR A 934 -27.51 0.45 -28.24
N ARG A 935 -28.71 1.02 -28.46
CA ARG A 935 -29.40 1.12 -29.76
C ARG A 935 -30.10 2.46 -29.85
#